data_AF-A0A3N4RU57-F1
#
_entry.id   AF-A0A3N4RU57-F1
#
_cell.length_a   1.000
_cell.length_b   1.000
_cell.length_c   1.000
_cell.angle_alpha   90.00
_cell.angle_beta   90.00
_cell.angle_gamma   90.00
#
_symmetry.space_group_name_H-M   'P 1'
#
loop_
_entity.id
_entity.type
_entity.pdbx_description
1 polymer ?
#
loop_
_entity_poly.entity_id
_entity_poly.type
_entity_poly.pdbx_seq_one_letter_code
_entity_poly.pdbx_strand_id
1 'polypeptide(L)'
;MPERATPARSAARPGRRPLKAGTALATATALVAGAAGLVTAMGGASSAATVNLLANGDFESGTLTGWNCSAGLGSITSTAPHGGSKALQAAASASDSAQCSQTVTVSPNTTYSLSGWLKGNYTYLGVTGTGTTDTSAWGSSADWANRSTTFTTGASTTSVTVYTHGWYGQGTYYADDLVLTGPGGSGSSSPSPSGSSSASASASASASASPSSSASPSRSASPSASASSTGTPGGDGVVTTPTGLSASVAGTAVTLKWNASTDNAQNGNSAVYRIFTGGTTTQTATSMGTTVTVSSLLPNTAYSFTVQGYDKDGHSSGFTAPVTVTTGAAPGGALKSAYFAQWGIYGNKYYPSTMAATGAAGGLNTMTYAFANIDPSTLSCFETIKAADTNDNNPNAGDGAGDAFADYQKGYTADIAVDGTTDAWTQPLKGNFNQLRELKAKYPNLKITMSLGGWTYSKYFSDAAATDASRKKLVSSCLDMFIKGNLPSIQGDATGGAAAAMGVFDGIDIDWEYPASAGGHTGNHYAAADTANYTALLAEFRNQLDAYGQTVGKKYLLTAALPSGQDKIALLQTDQIGKYLDYGNVMSYDMHGAWDATGPTNLQDPLYDSPNDPSNPVAPGTQKYTVDNAVNAYLNGAPAYGIKGGFPAKKLVLGVPFYMRGWTGVPAGSNYGLYQGATGPAAAQGTSQTAGVAFWKELAAAGKTTGSSVHWDPTTQSSWIYDGTSLWTGDTPQAIAARGSYATSKGLGGIFAYSLEADDPSGTLVNAMTGSMK
;
A
#
# COMPACT_ATOMS: atom_id res chain seq x y z
N MET A 1 0.07 -6.71 59.22
CA MET A 1 1.21 -7.53 59.71
C MET A 1 0.77 -8.22 61.00
N PRO A 2 1.23 -9.43 61.36
CA PRO A 2 1.98 -10.44 60.58
C PRO A 2 1.08 -11.69 60.27
N GLU A 3 1.20 -12.40 59.15
CA GLU A 3 2.05 -13.59 58.81
C GLU A 3 1.38 -14.99 58.98
N ARG A 4 2.05 -16.03 58.45
CA ARG A 4 1.62 -17.43 58.31
C ARG A 4 2.21 -18.34 59.40
N ALA A 5 1.60 -19.51 59.65
CA ALA A 5 2.30 -20.81 59.63
C ALA A 5 1.35 -22.05 59.64
N THR A 6 1.83 -23.15 59.07
CA THR A 6 1.31 -24.54 59.06
C THR A 6 2.27 -25.45 59.88
N PRO A 7 2.35 -26.82 59.83
CA PRO A 7 1.52 -27.90 59.21
C PRO A 7 1.24 -29.12 60.16
N ALA A 8 0.70 -30.22 59.62
CA ALA A 8 0.89 -31.61 60.14
C ALA A 8 0.93 -32.67 58.99
N ARG A 9 1.50 -33.86 59.24
CA ARG A 9 1.58 -35.07 58.36
C ARG A 9 0.71 -36.22 58.95
N SER A 10 0.45 -37.41 58.38
CA SER A 10 0.94 -38.22 57.21
C SER A 10 -0.19 -39.27 56.86
N ALA A 11 -0.16 -40.24 55.92
CA ALA A 11 0.78 -40.81 54.91
C ALA A 11 -0.07 -41.25 53.65
N ALA A 12 0.01 -42.36 52.88
CA ALA A 12 0.81 -43.59 52.77
C ALA A 12 0.71 -44.21 51.33
N ARG A 13 1.32 -45.39 51.06
CA ARG A 13 1.24 -46.22 49.80
C ARG A 13 1.76 -47.67 50.08
N PRO A 14 1.78 -48.70 49.17
CA PRO A 14 1.85 -48.68 47.68
C PRO A 14 1.11 -49.80 46.84
N GLY A 15 1.18 -49.67 45.49
CA GLY A 15 1.26 -50.80 44.50
C GLY A 15 -0.04 -51.36 43.86
N ARG A 16 -0.03 -52.12 42.73
CA ARG A 16 0.90 -52.13 41.56
C ARG A 16 0.21 -52.56 40.21
N ARG A 17 0.54 -53.71 39.57
CA ARG A 17 0.00 -54.23 38.26
C ARG A 17 0.24 -55.75 38.08
N PRO A 18 -0.48 -56.43 37.14
CA PRO A 18 0.20 -57.09 36.00
C PRO A 18 -0.55 -56.93 34.63
N LEU A 19 -0.31 -57.83 33.66
CA LEU A 19 -0.82 -57.87 32.26
C LEU A 19 -1.12 -59.37 31.87
N LYS A 20 -1.52 -59.83 30.66
CA LYS A 20 -1.62 -59.28 29.27
C LYS A 20 -2.54 -60.17 28.38
N ALA A 21 -2.94 -59.66 27.20
CA ALA A 21 -3.34 -60.37 25.96
C ALA A 21 -4.79 -60.90 25.78
N GLY A 22 -5.29 -60.79 24.53
CA GLY A 22 -6.62 -61.18 24.01
C GLY A 22 -6.79 -60.65 22.55
N THR A 23 -7.70 -61.21 21.73
CA THR A 23 -7.62 -61.12 20.24
C THR A 23 -8.90 -60.73 19.45
N ALA A 24 -8.71 -59.87 18.43
CA ALA A 24 -9.25 -59.89 17.04
C ALA A 24 -10.77 -59.74 16.68
N LEU A 25 -11.02 -58.90 15.65
CA LEU A 25 -11.97 -58.96 14.48
C LEU A 25 -13.49 -59.32 14.65
N ALA A 26 -14.42 -59.06 13.70
CA ALA A 26 -14.67 -57.97 12.73
C ALA A 26 -16.00 -58.17 11.91
N THR A 27 -16.52 -57.08 11.31
CA THR A 27 -17.33 -56.97 10.04
C THR A 27 -18.63 -57.76 9.75
N ALA A 28 -19.76 -57.02 9.70
CA ALA A 28 -20.69 -56.77 8.56
C ALA A 28 -21.40 -57.88 7.73
N THR A 29 -22.67 -57.63 7.34
CA THR A 29 -23.39 -58.19 6.16
C THR A 29 -24.62 -57.31 5.79
N ALA A 30 -25.29 -57.50 4.62
CA ALA A 30 -26.18 -56.48 4.02
C ALA A 30 -27.30 -56.98 3.05
N LEU A 31 -28.16 -56.04 2.59
CA LEU A 31 -29.02 -56.01 1.37
C LEU A 31 -30.29 -56.91 1.23
N VAL A 32 -31.33 -56.38 0.54
CA VAL A 32 -31.93 -56.88 -0.74
C VAL A 32 -33.42 -56.45 -0.99
N ALA A 33 -33.71 -56.00 -2.24
CA ALA A 33 -34.97 -56.00 -3.04
C ALA A 33 -36.23 -55.11 -2.75
N GLY A 34 -36.92 -54.72 -3.84
CA GLY A 34 -38.37 -54.42 -3.91
C GLY A 34 -38.78 -53.24 -4.82
N ALA A 35 -39.68 -53.43 -5.80
CA ALA A 35 -40.18 -52.36 -6.70
C ALA A 35 -41.57 -52.68 -7.31
N ALA A 36 -42.34 -51.65 -7.77
CA ALA A 36 -43.04 -51.56 -9.08
C ALA A 36 -44.20 -50.53 -9.16
N GLY A 37 -44.33 -49.86 -10.32
CA GLY A 37 -45.58 -49.27 -10.87
C GLY A 37 -45.79 -47.75 -10.71
N LEU A 38 -46.30 -47.00 -11.71
CA LEU A 38 -46.58 -47.29 -13.13
C LEU A 38 -46.78 -45.97 -13.94
N VAL A 39 -46.72 -46.04 -15.29
CA VAL A 39 -47.15 -45.04 -16.33
C VAL A 39 -46.48 -43.64 -16.36
N THR A 40 -46.20 -42.97 -17.50
CA THR A 40 -46.34 -43.29 -18.95
C THR A 40 -45.15 -42.70 -19.73
N ALA A 41 -44.85 -43.20 -20.95
CA ALA A 41 -43.73 -42.73 -21.78
C ALA A 41 -44.08 -41.57 -22.75
N MET A 42 -43.10 -40.72 -23.05
CA MET A 42 -43.01 -39.90 -24.27
C MET A 42 -41.55 -39.68 -24.69
N GLY A 43 -41.31 -39.64 -26.00
CA GLY A 43 -40.16 -38.99 -26.64
C GLY A 43 -38.75 -39.41 -26.21
N GLY A 44 -38.18 -40.42 -26.86
CA GLY A 44 -36.75 -40.71 -26.75
C GLY A 44 -35.89 -39.69 -27.50
N ALA A 45 -35.05 -38.95 -26.78
CA ALA A 45 -33.89 -38.24 -27.33
C ALA A 45 -32.63 -38.91 -26.78
N SER A 46 -31.73 -39.36 -27.66
CA SER A 46 -30.51 -40.06 -27.26
C SER A 46 -29.59 -39.11 -26.50
N SER A 47 -29.26 -39.45 -25.25
CA SER A 47 -28.26 -38.71 -24.47
C SER A 47 -26.89 -38.80 -25.15
N ALA A 48 -26.48 -37.71 -25.81
CA ALA A 48 -25.10 -37.57 -26.25
C ALA A 48 -24.18 -37.57 -25.01
N ALA A 49 -23.10 -38.34 -25.07
CA ALA A 49 -22.10 -38.34 -23.99
C ALA A 49 -21.52 -36.93 -23.85
N THR A 50 -21.60 -36.35 -22.65
CA THR A 50 -21.15 -34.98 -22.39
C THR A 50 -19.63 -34.92 -22.48
N VAL A 51 -19.12 -34.44 -23.63
CA VAL A 51 -17.68 -34.35 -23.88
C VAL A 51 -17.04 -33.38 -22.89
N ASN A 52 -16.08 -33.86 -22.11
CA ASN A 52 -15.21 -33.01 -21.32
C ASN A 52 -14.30 -32.23 -22.28
N LEU A 53 -14.33 -30.90 -22.19
CA LEU A 53 -13.49 -30.02 -23.02
C LEU A 53 -12.07 -29.86 -22.46
N LEU A 54 -11.80 -30.37 -21.25
CA LEU A 54 -10.45 -30.46 -20.68
C LEU A 54 -9.76 -31.74 -21.15
N ALA A 55 -8.57 -31.61 -21.74
CA ALA A 55 -7.66 -32.73 -21.93
C ALA A 55 -7.05 -33.13 -20.58
N ASN A 56 -7.06 -34.43 -20.24
CA ASN A 56 -6.37 -34.97 -19.06
C ASN A 56 -6.77 -34.26 -17.75
N GLY A 57 -8.05 -33.89 -17.60
CA GLY A 57 -8.60 -33.31 -16.37
C GLY A 57 -8.79 -34.33 -15.23
N ASP A 58 -8.76 -35.62 -15.60
CA ASP A 58 -8.67 -36.81 -14.75
C ASP A 58 -7.22 -37.20 -14.39
N PHE A 59 -6.22 -36.51 -14.96
CA PHE A 59 -4.78 -36.72 -14.72
C PHE A 59 -4.23 -38.15 -14.96
N GLU A 60 -5.07 -39.09 -15.43
CA GLU A 60 -4.76 -40.51 -15.61
C GLU A 60 -3.68 -40.79 -16.66
N SER A 61 -3.29 -39.83 -17.51
CA SER A 61 -2.13 -40.00 -18.39
C SER A 61 -0.81 -40.26 -17.62
N GLY A 62 -0.72 -39.81 -16.36
CA GLY A 62 0.50 -39.88 -15.55
C GLY A 62 1.49 -38.76 -15.79
N THR A 63 1.12 -37.75 -16.59
CA THR A 63 1.86 -36.51 -16.79
C THR A 63 0.91 -35.31 -16.73
N LEU A 64 1.45 -34.11 -16.55
CA LEU A 64 0.69 -32.85 -16.65
C LEU A 64 0.40 -32.47 -18.12
N THR A 65 0.15 -33.44 -19.00
CA THR A 65 -0.13 -33.16 -20.42
C THR A 65 -1.40 -32.32 -20.52
N GLY A 66 -1.31 -31.18 -21.21
CA GLY A 66 -2.39 -30.20 -21.30
C GLY A 66 -2.48 -29.20 -20.13
N TRP A 67 -1.71 -29.37 -19.06
CA TRP A 67 -1.75 -28.49 -17.88
C TRP A 67 -0.39 -27.81 -17.64
N ASN A 68 -0.40 -26.49 -17.48
CA ASN A 68 0.78 -25.70 -17.13
C ASN A 68 0.70 -25.28 -15.66
N CYS A 69 1.70 -25.62 -14.85
CA CYS A 69 1.73 -25.33 -13.41
C CYS A 69 2.83 -24.32 -13.07
N SER A 70 2.48 -23.27 -12.32
CA SER A 70 3.41 -22.20 -11.94
C SER A 70 4.66 -22.73 -11.24
N ALA A 71 5.82 -22.16 -11.61
CA ALA A 71 7.16 -22.50 -11.12
C ALA A 71 7.54 -24.01 -11.08
N GLY A 72 6.81 -24.88 -11.79
CA GLY A 72 6.99 -26.34 -11.72
C GLY A 72 6.49 -26.97 -10.41
N LEU A 73 5.62 -26.28 -9.66
CA LEU A 73 5.12 -26.70 -8.34
C LEU A 73 4.04 -27.79 -8.37
N GLY A 74 3.53 -28.12 -9.56
CA GLY A 74 2.58 -29.21 -9.80
C GLY A 74 3.26 -30.52 -10.17
N SER A 75 2.68 -31.64 -9.74
CA SER A 75 3.11 -33.01 -10.09
C SER A 75 1.94 -33.99 -10.03
N ILE A 76 2.11 -35.19 -10.60
CA ILE A 76 1.11 -36.26 -10.49
C ILE A 76 1.37 -37.10 -9.25
N THR A 77 0.32 -37.42 -8.49
CA THR A 77 0.36 -38.36 -7.35
C THR A 77 -0.55 -39.55 -7.60
N SER A 78 -0.21 -40.71 -7.03
CA SER A 78 -1.06 -41.90 -6.94
C SER A 78 -1.52 -42.20 -5.51
N THR A 79 -1.28 -41.28 -4.56
CA THR A 79 -1.61 -41.47 -3.14
C THR A 79 -3.00 -40.94 -2.84
N ALA A 80 -4.00 -41.84 -2.84
CA ALA A 80 -5.40 -41.54 -2.57
C ALA A 80 -6.02 -40.43 -3.46
N PRO A 81 -6.03 -40.62 -4.80
CA PRO A 81 -6.83 -39.80 -5.71
C PRO A 81 -8.33 -39.90 -5.36
N HIS A 82 -9.15 -39.05 -5.97
CA HIS A 82 -10.61 -39.14 -5.90
C HIS A 82 -11.13 -40.15 -6.93
N GLY A 83 -10.69 -39.99 -8.19
CA GLY A 83 -10.97 -40.88 -9.31
C GLY A 83 -9.84 -41.90 -9.54
N GLY A 84 -10.06 -42.78 -10.52
CA GLY A 84 -9.01 -43.59 -11.16
C GLY A 84 -7.90 -44.17 -10.28
N SER A 85 -6.68 -43.72 -10.55
CA SER A 85 -5.39 -44.15 -9.97
C SER A 85 -4.40 -43.01 -9.73
N LYS A 86 -4.69 -41.78 -10.21
CA LYS A 86 -3.82 -40.61 -10.19
C LYS A 86 -4.62 -39.32 -9.96
N ALA A 87 -3.95 -38.29 -9.45
CA ALA A 87 -4.50 -36.93 -9.31
C ALA A 87 -3.38 -35.89 -9.45
N LEU A 88 -3.74 -34.62 -9.65
CA LEU A 88 -2.81 -33.50 -9.46
C LEU A 88 -2.53 -33.33 -7.96
N GLN A 89 -1.25 -33.12 -7.62
CA GLN A 89 -0.83 -32.48 -6.38
C GLN A 89 0.02 -31.25 -6.72
N ALA A 90 -0.20 -30.13 -6.02
CA ALA A 90 0.52 -28.88 -6.29
C ALA A 90 0.81 -28.12 -4.99
N ALA A 91 2.08 -27.72 -4.82
CA ALA A 91 2.63 -27.27 -3.54
C ALA A 91 2.66 -25.74 -3.42
N ALA A 92 1.60 -25.13 -2.88
CA ALA A 92 1.55 -23.69 -2.67
C ALA A 92 2.59 -23.24 -1.63
N SER A 93 3.37 -22.22 -1.99
CA SER A 93 4.46 -21.65 -1.21
C SER A 93 4.05 -20.29 -0.60
N ALA A 94 4.97 -19.61 0.10
CA ALA A 94 4.72 -18.24 0.56
C ALA A 94 4.63 -17.21 -0.60
N SER A 95 5.13 -17.55 -1.80
CA SER A 95 5.26 -16.64 -2.94
C SER A 95 4.53 -17.08 -4.21
N ASP A 96 3.94 -18.29 -4.23
CA ASP A 96 3.22 -18.86 -5.38
C ASP A 96 2.06 -19.75 -4.89
N SER A 97 0.88 -19.63 -5.49
CA SER A 97 -0.31 -20.44 -5.17
C SER A 97 -0.30 -21.85 -5.79
N ALA A 98 0.77 -22.18 -6.53
CA ALA A 98 0.94 -23.41 -7.31
C ALA A 98 -0.19 -23.63 -8.33
N GLN A 99 -0.56 -22.57 -9.04
CA GLN A 99 -1.65 -22.58 -10.00
C GLN A 99 -1.34 -23.49 -11.19
N CYS A 100 -2.20 -24.48 -11.43
CA CYS A 100 -2.20 -25.33 -12.61
C CYS A 100 -3.36 -24.96 -13.53
N SER A 101 -3.09 -24.67 -14.81
CA SER A 101 -4.07 -24.14 -15.76
C SER A 101 -4.01 -24.77 -17.14
N GLN A 102 -5.15 -24.72 -17.86
CA GLN A 102 -5.33 -25.21 -19.22
C GLN A 102 -6.18 -24.23 -20.03
N THR A 103 -5.70 -23.83 -21.20
CA THR A 103 -6.45 -22.99 -22.15
C THR A 103 -7.29 -23.87 -23.09
N VAL A 104 -8.58 -23.58 -23.20
CA VAL A 104 -9.59 -24.38 -23.91
C VAL A 104 -10.30 -23.53 -24.97
N THR A 105 -10.62 -24.12 -26.12
CA THR A 105 -11.38 -23.46 -27.20
C THR A 105 -12.89 -23.55 -26.93
N VAL A 106 -13.58 -22.41 -26.96
CA VAL A 106 -15.02 -22.27 -26.67
C VAL A 106 -15.73 -21.50 -27.78
N SER A 107 -17.06 -21.51 -27.75
CA SER A 107 -17.91 -20.70 -28.62
C SER A 107 -18.29 -19.40 -27.92
N PRO A 108 -18.40 -18.26 -28.64
CA PRO A 108 -18.92 -17.00 -28.08
C PRO A 108 -20.38 -17.09 -27.61
N ASN A 109 -20.82 -16.18 -26.73
CA ASN A 109 -22.21 -16.08 -26.21
C ASN A 109 -22.81 -17.40 -25.68
N THR A 110 -21.96 -18.30 -25.15
CA THR A 110 -22.30 -19.70 -24.83
C THR A 110 -22.06 -19.98 -23.35
N THR A 111 -23.01 -20.64 -22.70
CA THR A 111 -22.91 -21.03 -21.29
C THR A 111 -22.23 -22.39 -21.12
N TYR A 112 -21.34 -22.48 -20.13
CA TYR A 112 -20.58 -23.67 -19.76
C TYR A 112 -20.74 -23.98 -18.27
N SER A 113 -20.54 -25.25 -17.91
CA SER A 113 -20.44 -25.70 -16.52
C SER A 113 -19.10 -26.36 -16.26
N LEU A 114 -18.40 -25.89 -15.23
CA LEU A 114 -17.08 -26.37 -14.79
C LEU A 114 -17.24 -27.01 -13.40
N SER A 115 -16.74 -28.23 -13.23
CA SER A 115 -16.75 -28.94 -11.95
C SER A 115 -15.48 -29.77 -11.75
N GLY A 116 -15.16 -30.14 -10.51
CA GLY A 116 -14.01 -30.98 -10.20
C GLY A 116 -13.79 -31.15 -8.71
N TRP A 117 -13.08 -32.19 -8.31
CA TRP A 117 -12.85 -32.51 -6.91
C TRP A 117 -11.52 -31.92 -6.44
N LEU A 118 -11.54 -31.20 -5.32
CA LEU A 118 -10.35 -30.58 -4.75
C LEU A 118 -10.23 -30.89 -3.24
N LYS A 119 -8.99 -30.98 -2.77
CA LYS A 119 -8.63 -31.32 -1.38
C LYS A 119 -7.45 -30.46 -0.92
N GLY A 120 -7.53 -29.91 0.28
CA GLY A 120 -6.56 -28.96 0.84
C GLY A 120 -7.22 -27.76 1.52
N ASN A 121 -6.42 -26.81 1.99
CA ASN A 121 -6.91 -25.58 2.60
C ASN A 121 -6.97 -24.45 1.55
N TYR A 122 -8.09 -23.74 1.44
CA TYR A 122 -8.34 -22.68 0.46
C TYR A 122 -8.02 -23.10 -0.99
N THR A 123 -8.68 -24.17 -1.46
CA THR A 123 -8.53 -24.66 -2.83
C THR A 123 -9.53 -24.00 -3.77
N TYR A 124 -9.09 -23.63 -4.96
CA TYR A 124 -9.88 -22.93 -5.99
C TYR A 124 -9.95 -23.76 -7.27
N LEU A 125 -11.12 -23.77 -7.90
CA LEU A 125 -11.35 -24.18 -9.29
C LEU A 125 -12.05 -23.03 -10.01
N GLY A 126 -11.53 -22.57 -11.14
CA GLY A 126 -12.12 -21.43 -11.84
C GLY A 126 -11.74 -21.33 -13.31
N VAL A 127 -12.20 -20.24 -13.92
CA VAL A 127 -11.98 -19.90 -15.33
C VAL A 127 -11.70 -18.41 -15.49
N THR A 128 -10.71 -18.06 -16.30
CA THR A 128 -10.40 -16.68 -16.71
C THR A 128 -10.50 -16.47 -18.22
N GLY A 129 -10.64 -15.21 -18.63
CA GLY A 129 -10.74 -14.82 -20.04
C GLY A 129 -12.11 -15.06 -20.65
N THR A 130 -13.17 -15.18 -19.84
CA THR A 130 -14.54 -15.41 -20.30
C THR A 130 -15.06 -14.30 -21.23
N GLY A 131 -14.53 -13.08 -21.10
CA GLY A 131 -15.05 -11.89 -21.78
C GLY A 131 -16.40 -11.39 -21.24
N THR A 132 -16.82 -11.88 -20.07
CA THR A 132 -17.94 -11.33 -19.29
C THR A 132 -17.49 -11.12 -17.84
N THR A 133 -17.78 -12.05 -16.95
CA THR A 133 -17.31 -12.12 -15.56
C THR A 133 -16.63 -13.47 -15.38
N ASP A 134 -15.34 -13.45 -15.08
CA ASP A 134 -14.55 -14.64 -14.76
C ASP A 134 -15.02 -15.22 -13.41
N THR A 135 -15.16 -16.55 -13.31
CA THR A 135 -15.80 -17.20 -12.14
C THR A 135 -14.93 -18.29 -11.52
N SER A 136 -15.09 -18.52 -10.22
CA SER A 136 -14.45 -19.61 -9.49
C SER A 136 -15.33 -20.12 -8.35
N ALA A 137 -15.08 -21.36 -7.94
CA ALA A 137 -15.63 -21.99 -6.76
C ALA A 137 -14.48 -22.47 -5.87
N TRP A 138 -14.53 -22.14 -4.58
CA TRP A 138 -13.43 -22.39 -3.65
C TRP A 138 -13.88 -22.92 -2.30
N GLY A 139 -12.92 -23.33 -1.48
CA GLY A 139 -13.12 -23.62 -0.07
C GLY A 139 -12.02 -24.51 0.51
N SER A 140 -12.03 -24.70 1.82
CA SER A 140 -11.16 -25.66 2.50
C SER A 140 -11.86 -27.01 2.69
N SER A 141 -11.11 -28.11 2.59
CA SER A 141 -11.57 -29.46 2.96
C SER A 141 -10.38 -30.39 3.21
N ALA A 142 -10.42 -31.14 4.31
CA ALA A 142 -9.41 -32.15 4.63
C ALA A 142 -9.51 -33.40 3.72
N ASP A 143 -10.71 -33.66 3.19
CA ASP A 143 -11.00 -34.70 2.21
C ASP A 143 -11.46 -34.09 0.88
N TRP A 144 -11.65 -34.94 -0.12
CA TRP A 144 -12.10 -34.51 -1.44
C TRP A 144 -13.49 -33.86 -1.39
N ALA A 145 -13.60 -32.63 -1.91
CA ALA A 145 -14.85 -31.89 -2.02
C ALA A 145 -15.02 -31.37 -3.46
N ASN A 146 -16.20 -31.62 -4.05
CA ASN A 146 -16.55 -31.10 -5.36
C ASN A 146 -16.66 -29.56 -5.31
N ARG A 147 -16.03 -28.88 -6.25
CA ARG A 147 -16.18 -27.46 -6.55
C ARG A 147 -16.84 -27.34 -7.92
N SER A 148 -17.82 -26.46 -8.06
CA SER A 148 -18.48 -26.24 -9.34
C SER A 148 -18.92 -24.79 -9.54
N THR A 149 -18.79 -24.31 -10.77
CA THR A 149 -19.19 -22.96 -11.20
C THR A 149 -19.71 -22.99 -12.64
N THR A 150 -20.47 -21.98 -13.03
CA THR A 150 -20.89 -21.76 -14.41
C THR A 150 -20.35 -20.42 -14.92
N PHE A 151 -20.29 -20.27 -16.24
CA PHE A 151 -19.93 -19.02 -16.89
C PHE A 151 -20.57 -18.93 -18.28
N THR A 152 -20.71 -17.71 -18.82
CA THR A 152 -21.18 -17.48 -20.19
C THR A 152 -20.13 -16.65 -20.92
N THR A 153 -19.65 -17.14 -22.06
CA THR A 153 -18.62 -16.49 -22.85
C THR A 153 -19.13 -15.18 -23.49
N GLY A 154 -18.24 -14.19 -23.61
CA GLY A 154 -18.52 -12.92 -24.27
C GLY A 154 -18.70 -13.07 -25.79
N ALA A 155 -19.17 -11.99 -26.43
CA ALA A 155 -19.55 -12.00 -27.84
C ALA A 155 -18.39 -12.21 -28.83
N SER A 156 -17.15 -12.08 -28.39
CA SER A 156 -15.92 -12.33 -29.15
C SER A 156 -15.05 -13.46 -28.56
N THR A 157 -15.46 -14.09 -27.46
CA THR A 157 -14.62 -15.05 -26.73
C THR A 157 -14.63 -16.42 -27.39
N THR A 158 -13.51 -16.79 -28.00
CA THR A 158 -13.28 -18.12 -28.61
C THR A 158 -12.37 -19.03 -27.79
N SER A 159 -11.80 -18.55 -26.69
CA SER A 159 -10.98 -19.34 -25.77
C SER A 159 -11.04 -18.80 -24.34
N VAL A 160 -10.90 -19.69 -23.36
CA VAL A 160 -10.82 -19.38 -21.92
C VAL A 160 -9.72 -20.20 -21.27
N THR A 161 -9.23 -19.79 -20.09
CA THR A 161 -8.25 -20.55 -19.31
C THR A 161 -8.89 -21.08 -18.03
N VAL A 162 -9.07 -22.39 -17.95
CA VAL A 162 -9.47 -23.08 -16.72
C VAL A 162 -8.25 -23.23 -15.81
N TYR A 163 -8.43 -23.09 -14.50
CA TYR A 163 -7.35 -23.20 -13.53
C TYR A 163 -7.79 -23.86 -12.22
N THR A 164 -6.82 -24.42 -11.51
CA THR A 164 -6.89 -24.73 -10.08
C THR A 164 -5.69 -24.11 -9.36
N HIS A 165 -5.86 -23.72 -8.10
CA HIS A 165 -4.75 -23.29 -7.22
C HIS A 165 -5.07 -23.53 -5.75
N GLY A 166 -4.02 -23.51 -4.91
CA GLY A 166 -4.14 -23.46 -3.45
C GLY A 166 -4.13 -22.01 -2.96
N TRP A 167 -3.65 -21.78 -1.75
CA TRP A 167 -3.42 -20.42 -1.23
C TRP A 167 -2.03 -20.28 -0.61
N TYR A 168 -1.51 -19.04 -0.65
CA TYR A 168 -0.17 -18.72 -0.19
C TYR A 168 0.08 -19.20 1.25
N GLY A 169 1.17 -19.93 1.43
CA GLY A 169 1.61 -20.52 2.70
C GLY A 169 0.74 -21.68 3.23
N GLN A 170 -0.29 -22.13 2.50
CA GLN A 170 -1.20 -23.19 2.98
C GLN A 170 -0.75 -24.63 2.62
N GLY A 171 0.35 -24.77 1.87
CA GLY A 171 0.94 -26.06 1.52
C GLY A 171 0.28 -26.74 0.32
N THR A 172 0.41 -28.07 0.25
CA THR A 172 -0.04 -28.84 -0.91
C THR A 172 -1.56 -28.94 -0.98
N TYR A 173 -2.12 -28.58 -2.14
CA TYR A 173 -3.48 -28.95 -2.54
C TYR A 173 -3.45 -30.07 -3.58
N TYR A 174 -4.62 -30.70 -3.76
CA TYR A 174 -4.86 -31.74 -4.75
C TYR A 174 -6.10 -31.38 -5.57
N ALA A 175 -6.11 -31.77 -6.85
CA ALA A 175 -7.25 -31.63 -7.76
C ALA A 175 -7.39 -32.86 -8.64
N ASP A 176 -8.63 -33.24 -8.96
CA ASP A 176 -8.95 -34.48 -9.65
C ASP A 176 -10.34 -34.42 -10.31
N ASP A 177 -10.63 -35.32 -11.25
CA ASP A 177 -11.90 -35.43 -11.99
C ASP A 177 -12.41 -34.06 -12.52
N LEU A 178 -11.51 -33.25 -13.11
CA LEU A 178 -11.84 -31.92 -13.61
C LEU A 178 -12.60 -32.01 -14.94
N VAL A 179 -13.83 -31.48 -14.97
CA VAL A 179 -14.74 -31.52 -16.12
C VAL A 179 -15.23 -30.13 -16.50
N LEU A 180 -14.99 -29.73 -17.76
CA LEU A 180 -15.65 -28.58 -18.40
C LEU A 180 -16.64 -29.10 -19.44
N THR A 181 -17.92 -28.72 -19.32
CA THR A 181 -19.01 -29.17 -20.20
C THR A 181 -19.65 -28.01 -20.95
N GLY A 182 -19.87 -28.20 -22.24
CA GLY A 182 -20.56 -27.27 -23.15
C GLY A 182 -20.18 -27.52 -24.62
N PRO A 183 -20.64 -26.69 -25.56
CA PRO A 183 -20.26 -26.79 -26.97
C PRO A 183 -18.76 -26.50 -27.17
N GLY A 184 -18.01 -27.43 -27.76
CA GLY A 184 -16.60 -27.18 -28.11
C GLY A 184 -16.45 -26.08 -29.16
N GLY A 185 -15.46 -25.21 -29.02
CA GLY A 185 -15.21 -24.13 -29.99
C GLY A 185 -14.70 -24.66 -31.33
N SER A 186 -15.26 -24.16 -32.44
CA SER A 186 -14.99 -24.68 -33.79
C SER A 186 -13.72 -24.10 -34.43
N GLY A 187 -12.73 -24.94 -34.75
CA GLY A 187 -11.66 -24.55 -35.69
C GLY A 187 -10.53 -25.57 -35.89
N SER A 188 -10.20 -25.86 -37.16
CA SER A 188 -8.82 -26.00 -37.70
C SER A 188 -8.81 -26.61 -39.11
N SER A 189 -8.22 -25.91 -40.10
CA SER A 189 -7.47 -26.48 -41.24
C SER A 189 -6.67 -25.36 -41.98
N SER A 190 -5.70 -25.75 -42.81
CA SER A 190 -4.60 -24.91 -43.37
C SER A 190 -4.21 -25.45 -44.78
N PRO A 191 -3.39 -24.82 -45.67
CA PRO A 191 -2.64 -23.53 -45.62
C PRO A 191 -2.79 -22.58 -46.87
N SER A 192 -2.03 -21.46 -46.84
CA SER A 192 -1.48 -20.52 -47.88
C SER A 192 -1.38 -20.96 -49.38
N PRO A 193 -1.13 -20.06 -50.40
CA PRO A 193 -0.38 -18.78 -50.31
C PRO A 193 -0.72 -17.57 -51.25
N SER A 194 -0.04 -16.43 -50.99
CA SER A 194 0.48 -15.37 -51.91
C SER A 194 -0.42 -14.31 -52.58
N GLY A 195 -0.01 -13.02 -52.43
CA GLY A 195 -0.44 -11.87 -53.26
C GLY A 195 0.17 -10.51 -52.82
N SER A 196 0.94 -9.84 -53.70
CA SER A 196 1.56 -8.51 -53.50
C SER A 196 0.54 -7.34 -53.74
N SER A 197 0.80 -6.04 -53.49
CA SER A 197 2.06 -5.27 -53.38
C SER A 197 1.93 -3.95 -52.58
N SER A 198 3.06 -3.25 -52.42
CA SER A 198 3.25 -1.85 -52.01
C SER A 198 2.60 -0.82 -52.99
N ALA A 199 2.61 0.52 -52.80
CA ALA A 199 3.60 1.36 -52.10
C ALA A 199 3.11 2.74 -51.59
N SER A 200 4.04 3.48 -50.99
CA SER A 200 3.88 4.81 -50.35
C SER A 200 4.42 5.95 -51.23
N ALA A 201 3.90 7.17 -51.04
CA ALA A 201 4.64 8.42 -51.25
C ALA A 201 4.05 9.58 -50.42
N SER A 202 4.89 10.55 -50.04
CA SER A 202 4.55 11.72 -49.21
C SER A 202 4.80 13.04 -49.95
N ALA A 203 4.09 14.11 -49.59
CA ALA A 203 4.48 15.51 -49.84
C ALA A 203 3.78 16.45 -48.84
N SER A 204 4.32 17.66 -48.61
CA SER A 204 3.91 18.57 -47.52
C SER A 204 4.00 20.07 -47.88
N ALA A 205 3.11 20.88 -47.29
CA ALA A 205 3.22 22.34 -47.08
C ALA A 205 2.26 22.72 -45.92
N SER A 206 2.63 23.51 -44.90
CA SER A 206 2.93 24.97 -44.86
C SER A 206 1.72 25.87 -45.21
N ALA A 207 1.39 26.95 -44.49
CA ALA A 207 2.06 27.58 -43.33
C ALA A 207 1.09 28.37 -42.41
N SER A 208 1.63 28.97 -41.34
CA SER A 208 0.92 29.71 -40.27
C SER A 208 0.50 31.15 -40.63
N ALA A 209 -0.58 31.65 -40.01
CA ALA A 209 -0.66 33.03 -39.48
C ALA A 209 -1.81 33.23 -38.47
N SER A 210 -1.60 34.11 -37.48
CA SER A 210 -2.65 34.80 -36.71
C SER A 210 -2.36 36.31 -36.76
N PRO A 211 -3.35 37.19 -36.54
CA PRO A 211 -3.23 38.01 -35.31
C PRO A 211 -4.55 38.44 -34.62
N SER A 212 -4.46 38.50 -33.28
CA SER A 212 -4.96 39.54 -32.36
C SER A 212 -6.36 40.20 -32.48
N SER A 213 -7.18 39.94 -31.45
CA SER A 213 -7.93 40.90 -30.60
C SER A 213 -8.97 41.89 -31.17
N SER A 214 -10.19 41.89 -30.59
CA SER A 214 -10.76 43.08 -29.90
C SER A 214 -12.02 42.78 -29.04
N ALA A 215 -12.25 43.64 -28.04
CA ALA A 215 -13.48 44.05 -27.35
C ALA A 215 -14.63 43.07 -26.96
N SER A 216 -15.06 43.18 -25.70
CA SER A 216 -16.38 42.74 -25.21
C SER A 216 -17.46 43.81 -25.43
N PRO A 217 -18.75 43.43 -25.56
CA PRO A 217 -19.90 44.29 -25.23
C PRO A 217 -20.60 43.89 -23.92
N SER A 218 -21.54 44.74 -23.47
CA SER A 218 -22.20 44.66 -22.16
C SER A 218 -23.35 43.65 -22.07
N ARG A 219 -23.76 43.39 -20.82
CA ARG A 219 -24.95 42.64 -20.39
C ARG A 219 -26.22 43.05 -21.13
N SER A 220 -27.09 42.08 -21.39
CA SER A 220 -28.54 42.27 -21.50
C SER A 220 -29.25 41.22 -20.65
N ALA A 221 -30.46 41.50 -20.16
CA ALA A 221 -31.15 40.67 -19.17
C ALA A 221 -32.56 40.28 -19.64
N SER A 222 -32.92 39.01 -19.43
CA SER A 222 -34.27 38.46 -19.61
C SER A 222 -34.34 37.06 -18.94
N PRO A 223 -35.52 36.53 -18.60
CA PRO A 223 -36.36 37.04 -17.53
C PRO A 223 -36.50 36.01 -16.38
N SER A 224 -37.17 36.39 -15.30
CA SER A 224 -37.38 35.51 -14.14
C SER A 224 -38.27 34.31 -14.49
N ALA A 225 -37.76 33.09 -14.30
CA ALA A 225 -38.55 31.87 -14.25
C ALA A 225 -38.82 31.52 -12.77
N SER A 226 -40.09 31.54 -12.36
CA SER A 226 -40.48 31.12 -11.01
C SER A 226 -40.57 29.59 -10.94
N ALA A 227 -39.78 28.98 -10.06
CA ALA A 227 -39.77 27.53 -9.82
C ALA A 227 -39.79 27.24 -8.31
N SER A 228 -41.00 27.24 -7.73
CA SER A 228 -41.21 26.94 -6.30
C SER A 228 -41.23 25.43 -6.03
N SER A 229 -40.05 24.81 -5.96
CA SER A 229 -39.87 23.51 -5.30
C SER A 229 -38.41 23.27 -4.90
N THR A 230 -38.03 23.68 -3.69
CA THR A 230 -36.81 23.18 -3.02
C THR A 230 -37.02 21.76 -2.52
N GLY A 231 -37.33 20.84 -3.44
CA GLY A 231 -37.29 19.41 -3.18
C GLY A 231 -35.84 18.96 -3.19
N THR A 232 -35.33 18.53 -2.03
CA THR A 232 -34.11 17.73 -1.97
C THR A 232 -34.27 16.54 -2.93
N PRO A 233 -33.26 16.19 -3.76
CA PRO A 233 -33.34 15.01 -4.60
C PRO A 233 -33.75 13.79 -3.77
N GLY A 234 -34.88 13.19 -4.13
CA GLY A 234 -35.40 12.01 -3.46
C GLY A 234 -34.54 10.80 -3.81
N GLY A 235 -34.17 10.02 -2.79
CA GLY A 235 -33.66 8.68 -3.00
C GLY A 235 -34.74 7.74 -3.52
N ASP A 236 -34.33 6.55 -3.95
CA ASP A 236 -35.23 5.46 -4.37
C ASP A 236 -36.13 4.92 -3.23
N GLY A 237 -35.75 5.18 -1.98
CA GLY A 237 -36.47 4.75 -0.77
C GLY A 237 -35.99 3.41 -0.19
N VAL A 238 -35.03 2.74 -0.85
CA VAL A 238 -34.36 1.55 -0.33
C VAL A 238 -33.43 1.94 0.83
N VAL A 239 -32.62 2.99 0.63
CA VAL A 239 -31.76 3.55 1.69
C VAL A 239 -32.41 4.81 2.29
N THR A 240 -32.62 4.85 3.60
CA THR A 240 -33.22 6.05 4.24
C THR A 240 -32.26 7.23 4.26
N THR A 241 -32.78 8.46 4.10
CA THR A 241 -32.00 9.70 4.28
C THR A 241 -31.32 9.75 5.67
N PRO A 242 -30.00 10.01 5.77
CA PRO A 242 -29.34 10.20 7.06
C PRO A 242 -29.93 11.39 7.83
N THR A 243 -29.92 11.36 9.16
CA THR A 243 -30.51 12.42 9.99
C THR A 243 -29.51 13.01 10.99
N GLY A 244 -29.83 14.16 11.58
CA GLY A 244 -29.02 14.75 12.66
C GLY A 244 -27.61 15.17 12.23
N LEU A 245 -27.41 15.59 10.98
CA LEU A 245 -26.10 16.07 10.51
C LEU A 245 -25.63 17.26 11.34
N SER A 246 -24.41 17.14 11.85
CA SER A 246 -23.71 18.12 12.69
C SER A 246 -22.26 18.27 12.23
N ALA A 247 -21.64 19.40 12.56
CA ALA A 247 -20.30 19.75 12.13
C ALA A 247 -19.50 20.41 13.26
N SER A 248 -18.21 20.11 13.34
CA SER A 248 -17.22 20.81 14.18
C SER A 248 -16.00 21.21 13.33
N VAL A 249 -15.32 22.29 13.72
CA VAL A 249 -14.23 22.90 12.94
C VAL A 249 -12.91 22.79 13.71
N ALA A 250 -11.86 22.33 13.03
CA ALA A 250 -10.48 22.30 13.52
C ALA A 250 -9.56 22.91 12.45
N GLY A 251 -9.30 24.22 12.54
CA GLY A 251 -8.51 24.94 11.54
C GLY A 251 -9.08 24.78 10.13
N THR A 252 -8.28 24.21 9.22
CA THR A 252 -8.63 23.89 7.82
C THR A 252 -9.32 22.53 7.63
N ALA A 253 -9.96 22.00 8.67
CA ALA A 253 -10.69 20.74 8.64
C ALA A 253 -12.07 20.85 9.31
N VAL A 254 -13.01 20.05 8.83
CA VAL A 254 -14.38 19.95 9.37
C VAL A 254 -14.70 18.49 9.64
N THR A 255 -15.00 18.15 10.89
CA THR A 255 -15.51 16.82 11.26
C THR A 255 -17.03 16.85 11.23
N LEU A 256 -17.62 15.97 10.44
CA LEU A 256 -19.06 15.81 10.25
C LEU A 256 -19.53 14.53 10.95
N LYS A 257 -20.72 14.59 11.57
CA LYS A 257 -21.35 13.42 12.23
C LYS A 257 -22.86 13.42 12.03
N TRP A 258 -23.44 12.24 11.80
CA TRP A 258 -24.87 12.02 11.56
C TRP A 258 -25.36 10.71 12.20
N ASN A 259 -26.68 10.49 12.17
CA ASN A 259 -27.33 9.22 12.50
C ASN A 259 -27.37 8.31 11.26
N ALA A 260 -27.20 7.01 11.46
CA ALA A 260 -27.15 6.03 10.37
C ALA A 260 -28.46 5.94 9.55
N SER A 261 -28.30 5.61 8.27
CA SER A 261 -29.38 5.14 7.40
C SER A 261 -29.72 3.68 7.70
N THR A 262 -30.97 3.27 7.44
CA THR A 262 -31.34 1.85 7.30
C THR A 262 -31.40 1.46 5.83
N ASP A 263 -30.93 0.25 5.51
CA ASP A 263 -31.21 -0.43 4.25
C ASP A 263 -32.52 -1.23 4.42
N ASN A 264 -33.56 -0.79 3.72
CA ASN A 264 -34.90 -1.36 3.81
C ASN A 264 -35.05 -2.65 2.98
N ALA A 265 -34.07 -3.04 2.16
CA ALA A 265 -34.04 -4.32 1.45
C ALA A 265 -33.62 -5.51 2.32
N GLN A 266 -33.19 -5.27 3.57
CA GLN A 266 -32.92 -6.30 4.60
C GLN A 266 -31.86 -7.36 4.22
N ASN A 267 -31.02 -7.02 3.25
CA ASN A 267 -29.94 -7.84 2.67
C ASN A 267 -28.69 -7.98 3.58
N GLY A 268 -28.61 -7.22 4.68
CA GLY A 268 -27.47 -7.21 5.61
C GLY A 268 -26.38 -6.16 5.32
N ASN A 269 -26.57 -5.28 4.33
CA ASN A 269 -25.61 -4.21 4.03
C ASN A 269 -25.52 -3.16 5.16
N SER A 270 -24.33 -2.55 5.27
CA SER A 270 -24.18 -1.25 5.92
C SER A 270 -24.10 -0.16 4.85
N ALA A 271 -24.82 0.95 5.06
CA ALA A 271 -24.83 2.05 4.10
C ALA A 271 -23.49 2.81 4.10
N VAL A 272 -22.95 3.06 2.91
CA VAL A 272 -21.76 3.88 2.65
C VAL A 272 -22.20 5.32 2.44
N TYR A 273 -21.50 6.29 3.03
CA TYR A 273 -21.87 7.69 2.96
C TYR A 273 -20.93 8.48 2.04
N ARG A 274 -21.48 9.25 1.12
CA ARG A 274 -20.75 10.27 0.34
C ARG A 274 -21.08 11.66 0.86
N ILE A 275 -20.07 12.51 0.95
CA ILE A 275 -20.14 13.82 1.55
C ILE A 275 -19.89 14.88 0.48
N PHE A 276 -20.77 15.87 0.40
CA PHE A 276 -20.78 16.88 -0.65
C PHE A 276 -20.58 18.28 -0.09
N THR A 277 -19.82 19.12 -0.79
CA THR A 277 -19.74 20.57 -0.60
C THR A 277 -20.62 21.30 -1.63
N GLY A 278 -21.00 22.54 -1.29
CA GLY A 278 -21.86 23.36 -2.15
C GLY A 278 -23.34 22.97 -2.08
N GLY A 279 -23.76 22.35 -0.97
CA GLY A 279 -25.01 21.60 -0.93
C GLY A 279 -24.78 20.20 -1.47
N THR A 280 -25.15 19.94 -2.73
CA THR A 280 -25.18 18.59 -3.34
C THR A 280 -24.32 18.46 -4.61
N THR A 281 -23.48 19.45 -4.94
CA THR A 281 -22.82 19.52 -6.26
C THR A 281 -21.51 18.76 -6.35
N THR A 282 -20.72 18.75 -5.28
CA THR A 282 -19.30 18.37 -5.35
C THR A 282 -18.95 17.39 -4.25
N GLN A 283 -18.77 16.11 -4.58
CA GLN A 283 -18.30 15.12 -3.61
C GLN A 283 -16.88 15.49 -3.14
N THR A 284 -16.62 15.34 -1.84
CA THR A 284 -15.35 15.75 -1.21
C THR A 284 -14.77 14.70 -0.26
N ALA A 285 -15.57 13.72 0.17
CA ALA A 285 -15.14 12.56 0.96
C ALA A 285 -16.13 11.39 0.85
N THR A 286 -15.69 10.20 1.25
CA THR A 286 -16.49 8.97 1.40
C THR A 286 -16.22 8.35 2.78
N SER A 287 -17.23 7.70 3.39
CA SER A 287 -17.13 7.10 4.72
C SER A 287 -17.92 5.81 4.85
N MET A 288 -17.32 4.79 5.48
CA MET A 288 -18.00 3.54 5.85
C MET A 288 -18.78 3.67 7.17
N GLY A 289 -18.42 4.63 8.02
CA GLY A 289 -19.09 4.96 9.29
C GLY A 289 -19.80 6.31 9.29
N THR A 290 -20.53 6.63 10.35
CA THR A 290 -21.36 7.85 10.46
C THR A 290 -20.61 9.12 10.92
N THR A 291 -19.28 9.14 10.79
CA THR A 291 -18.43 10.29 11.12
C THR A 291 -17.23 10.34 10.18
N VAL A 292 -16.88 11.54 9.69
CA VAL A 292 -15.70 11.75 8.83
C VAL A 292 -15.12 13.15 9.02
N THR A 293 -13.81 13.31 8.82
CA THR A 293 -13.19 14.64 8.69
C THR A 293 -12.92 14.97 7.23
N VAL A 294 -13.46 16.08 6.76
CA VAL A 294 -13.06 16.71 5.50
C VAL A 294 -11.93 17.70 5.80
N SER A 295 -10.70 17.34 5.41
CA SER A 295 -9.48 18.07 5.68
C SER A 295 -8.96 18.88 4.47
N SER A 296 -7.92 19.68 4.69
CA SER A 296 -7.24 20.53 3.70
C SER A 296 -8.14 21.48 2.91
N LEU A 297 -9.25 21.89 3.53
CA LEU A 297 -10.12 22.97 3.06
C LEU A 297 -9.36 24.30 3.08
N LEU A 298 -9.82 25.28 2.30
CA LEU A 298 -9.27 26.63 2.32
C LEU A 298 -9.54 27.28 3.70
N PRO A 299 -8.61 28.08 4.24
CA PRO A 299 -8.78 28.73 5.54
C PRO A 299 -9.81 29.88 5.48
N ASN A 300 -10.43 30.20 6.61
CA ASN A 300 -11.39 31.32 6.76
C ASN A 300 -12.52 31.32 5.72
N THR A 301 -12.91 30.14 5.22
CA THR A 301 -13.81 29.95 4.08
C THR A 301 -15.09 29.25 4.52
N ALA A 302 -16.24 29.70 4.03
CA ALA A 302 -17.55 29.11 4.36
C ALA A 302 -17.88 27.92 3.45
N TYR A 303 -18.31 26.82 4.06
CA TYR A 303 -18.71 25.59 3.38
C TYR A 303 -20.10 25.16 3.86
N SER A 304 -20.94 24.74 2.91
CA SER A 304 -22.22 24.07 3.17
C SER A 304 -22.10 22.61 2.76
N PHE A 305 -22.34 21.71 3.71
CA PHE A 305 -22.18 20.27 3.57
C PHE A 305 -23.52 19.53 3.60
N THR A 306 -23.67 18.52 2.73
CA THR A 306 -24.70 17.48 2.88
C THR A 306 -24.08 16.08 2.83
N VAL A 307 -24.83 15.08 3.29
CA VAL A 307 -24.47 13.67 3.24
C VAL A 307 -25.57 12.87 2.52
N GLN A 308 -25.17 11.90 1.71
CA GLN A 308 -26.06 10.93 1.06
C GLN A 308 -25.56 9.52 1.36
N GLY A 309 -26.46 8.61 1.76
CA GLY A 309 -26.16 7.19 1.98
C GLY A 309 -26.42 6.36 0.71
N TYR A 310 -25.67 5.28 0.55
CA TYR A 310 -25.77 4.32 -0.55
C TYR A 310 -25.63 2.89 -0.04
N ASP A 311 -26.20 1.91 -0.73
CA ASP A 311 -25.95 0.49 -0.48
C ASP A 311 -24.92 -0.10 -1.48
N LYS A 312 -24.66 -1.41 -1.42
CA LYS A 312 -23.75 -2.08 -2.36
C LYS A 312 -24.33 -2.24 -3.78
N ASP A 313 -25.65 -2.19 -3.90
CA ASP A 313 -26.40 -2.46 -5.14
C ASP A 313 -26.61 -1.17 -5.96
N GLY A 314 -26.17 -0.03 -5.42
CA GLY A 314 -26.17 1.28 -6.07
C GLY A 314 -27.36 2.15 -5.71
N HIS A 315 -28.26 1.68 -4.83
CA HIS A 315 -29.36 2.49 -4.31
C HIS A 315 -28.82 3.68 -3.52
N SER A 316 -29.58 4.77 -3.48
CA SER A 316 -29.16 6.03 -2.89
C SER A 316 -30.30 6.68 -2.10
N SER A 317 -29.95 7.22 -0.94
CA SER A 317 -30.88 7.96 -0.09
C SER A 317 -31.18 9.36 -0.65
N GLY A 318 -32.15 10.06 -0.05
CA GLY A 318 -32.15 11.53 -0.16
C GLY A 318 -30.96 12.14 0.58
N PHE A 319 -30.60 13.38 0.25
CA PHE A 319 -29.57 14.12 0.99
C PHE A 319 -30.08 14.58 2.36
N THR A 320 -29.17 14.73 3.34
CA THR A 320 -29.44 15.45 4.58
C THR A 320 -29.88 16.90 4.33
N ALA A 321 -30.52 17.53 5.31
CA ALA A 321 -30.49 18.99 5.40
C ALA A 321 -29.02 19.49 5.45
N PRO A 322 -28.70 20.66 4.86
CA PRO A 322 -27.33 21.15 4.82
C PRO A 322 -26.89 21.74 6.17
N VAL A 323 -25.62 21.52 6.52
CA VAL A 323 -24.94 22.22 7.63
C VAL A 323 -23.90 23.17 7.09
N THR A 324 -23.91 24.43 7.53
CA THR A 324 -22.96 25.46 7.11
C THR A 324 -21.98 25.80 8.22
N VAL A 325 -20.69 25.81 7.92
CA VAL A 325 -19.59 26.19 8.82
C VAL A 325 -18.53 27.02 8.10
N THR A 326 -17.76 27.79 8.84
CA THR A 326 -16.58 28.51 8.33
C THR A 326 -15.33 27.87 8.91
N THR A 327 -14.35 27.54 8.06
CA THR A 327 -13.04 27.05 8.51
C THR A 327 -12.28 28.11 9.30
N GLY A 328 -11.39 27.69 10.20
CA GLY A 328 -10.47 28.59 10.87
C GLY A 328 -9.30 29.00 9.98
N ALA A 329 -8.33 29.69 10.58
CA ALA A 329 -7.04 29.94 9.94
C ALA A 329 -6.27 28.63 9.67
N ALA A 330 -5.30 28.70 8.75
CA ALA A 330 -4.37 27.60 8.54
C ALA A 330 -3.52 27.36 9.80
N PRO A 331 -3.25 26.10 10.18
CA PRO A 331 -2.34 25.78 11.28
C PRO A 331 -0.94 26.41 11.05
N GLY A 332 -0.36 26.96 12.10
CA GLY A 332 1.00 27.49 12.12
C GLY A 332 1.90 26.75 13.10
N GLY A 333 3.18 27.14 13.15
CA GLY A 333 4.22 26.48 13.94
C GLY A 333 5.23 25.72 13.06
N ALA A 334 6.14 25.00 13.69
CA ALA A 334 7.05 24.08 13.01
C ALA A 334 6.32 22.78 12.63
N LEU A 335 6.48 22.34 11.38
CA LEU A 335 5.91 21.08 10.88
C LEU A 335 6.52 19.88 11.61
N LYS A 336 5.66 18.93 11.98
CA LYS A 336 6.02 17.61 12.49
C LYS A 336 5.41 16.56 11.55
N SER A 337 6.26 15.82 10.84
CA SER A 337 5.84 14.78 9.89
C SER A 337 6.45 13.42 10.25
N ALA A 338 5.90 12.31 9.79
CA ALA A 338 6.56 11.01 9.91
C ALA A 338 6.04 10.01 8.87
N TYR A 339 6.88 9.08 8.44
CA TYR A 339 6.49 7.99 7.53
C TYR A 339 5.82 6.84 8.28
N PHE A 340 4.71 6.33 7.75
CA PHE A 340 4.05 5.09 8.17
C PHE A 340 4.27 4.05 7.07
N ALA A 341 4.94 2.94 7.38
CA ALA A 341 5.11 1.85 6.43
C ALA A 341 3.83 1.00 6.29
N GLN A 342 3.34 0.85 5.07
CA GLN A 342 2.25 -0.04 4.66
C GLN A 342 2.39 -1.46 5.22
N TRP A 343 3.59 -2.03 5.14
CA TRP A 343 3.93 -3.37 5.65
C TRP A 343 4.12 -3.43 7.17
N GLY A 344 4.12 -2.29 7.87
CA GLY A 344 4.22 -2.18 9.33
C GLY A 344 3.12 -2.95 10.08
N ILE A 345 2.00 -3.23 9.41
CA ILE A 345 0.84 -3.92 9.99
C ILE A 345 1.01 -5.45 10.13
N TYR A 346 2.04 -6.03 9.51
CA TYR A 346 2.30 -7.47 9.51
C TYR A 346 3.11 -7.93 10.73
N GLY A 347 4.37 -8.37 10.55
CA GLY A 347 5.23 -8.81 11.65
C GLY A 347 5.50 -7.71 12.69
N ASN A 348 5.48 -6.45 12.25
CA ASN A 348 5.66 -5.27 13.08
C ASN A 348 4.42 -4.91 13.93
N LYS A 349 3.22 -5.36 13.53
CA LYS A 349 1.91 -5.09 14.19
C LYS A 349 1.65 -3.63 14.56
N TYR A 350 2.19 -2.70 13.77
CA TYR A 350 2.02 -1.27 13.95
C TYR A 350 0.85 -0.81 13.08
N TYR A 351 -0.32 -0.63 13.71
CA TYR A 351 -1.56 -0.27 13.05
C TYR A 351 -1.80 1.25 13.15
N PRO A 352 -2.71 1.84 12.34
CA PRO A 352 -3.11 3.24 12.54
C PRO A 352 -3.69 3.52 13.94
N SER A 353 -4.27 2.51 14.61
CA SER A 353 -4.67 2.57 16.02
C SER A 353 -3.49 2.66 16.98
N THR A 354 -2.34 2.08 16.64
CA THR A 354 -1.08 2.24 17.39
C THR A 354 -0.61 3.70 17.38
N MET A 355 -0.75 4.44 16.27
CA MET A 355 -0.45 5.88 16.23
C MET A 355 -1.35 6.70 17.17
N ALA A 356 -2.59 6.26 17.40
CA ALA A 356 -3.50 6.89 18.36
C ALA A 356 -3.10 6.58 19.81
N ALA A 357 -2.53 5.39 20.06
CA ALA A 357 -2.11 4.93 21.40
C ALA A 357 -0.77 5.53 21.85
N THR A 358 0.22 5.68 20.96
CA THR A 358 1.54 6.27 21.26
C THR A 358 1.54 7.80 21.35
N GLY A 359 0.44 8.43 20.97
CA GLY A 359 0.30 9.89 20.86
C GLY A 359 0.77 10.48 19.52
N ALA A 360 1.40 9.68 18.64
CA ALA A 360 1.91 10.11 17.34
C ALA A 360 0.85 10.87 16.51
N ALA A 361 -0.37 10.34 16.40
CA ALA A 361 -1.45 10.95 15.62
C ALA A 361 -1.92 12.31 16.17
N GLY A 362 -1.66 12.62 17.44
CA GLY A 362 -1.95 13.92 18.06
C GLY A 362 -0.78 14.91 18.03
N GLY A 363 0.46 14.42 17.93
CA GLY A 363 1.68 15.25 17.89
C GLY A 363 2.14 15.65 16.49
N LEU A 364 1.69 14.94 15.45
CA LEU A 364 2.03 15.18 14.04
C LEU A 364 1.07 16.16 13.35
N ASN A 365 1.59 16.93 12.40
CA ASN A 365 0.81 17.70 11.44
C ASN A 365 0.51 16.92 10.16
N THR A 366 1.43 16.04 9.76
CA THR A 366 1.29 15.17 8.60
C THR A 366 1.81 13.78 8.92
N MET A 367 1.19 12.76 8.34
CA MET A 367 1.78 11.44 8.20
C MET A 367 1.95 11.16 6.70
N THR A 368 3.11 10.66 6.31
CA THR A 368 3.39 10.24 4.94
C THR A 368 3.24 8.73 4.84
N TYR A 369 2.35 8.24 3.99
CA TYR A 369 2.12 6.82 3.80
C TYR A 369 3.07 6.24 2.75
N ALA A 370 3.77 5.16 3.10
CA ALA A 370 4.83 4.54 2.31
C ALA A 370 4.43 3.10 1.90
N PHE A 371 4.36 2.72 0.62
CA PHE A 371 4.66 3.50 -0.59
C PHE A 371 3.82 3.03 -1.79
N ALA A 372 3.32 3.98 -2.58
CA ALA A 372 2.81 3.72 -3.94
C ALA A 372 3.97 3.54 -4.93
N ASN A 373 3.70 2.85 -6.05
CA ASN A 373 4.70 2.47 -7.06
C ASN A 373 4.28 2.94 -8.47
N ILE A 374 5.23 2.96 -9.40
CA ILE A 374 5.02 3.29 -10.83
C ILE A 374 4.99 1.98 -11.64
N ASP A 375 3.93 1.76 -12.41
CA ASP A 375 3.78 0.54 -13.20
C ASP A 375 4.83 0.48 -14.34
N PRO A 376 5.58 -0.63 -14.48
CA PRO A 376 6.70 -0.74 -15.42
C PRO A 376 6.32 -0.68 -16.90
N SER A 377 5.02 -0.85 -17.22
CA SER A 377 4.53 -0.93 -18.62
C SER A 377 3.76 0.32 -19.05
N THR A 378 3.09 0.99 -18.11
CA THR A 378 2.20 2.12 -18.35
C THR A 378 2.76 3.43 -17.83
N LEU A 379 3.72 3.44 -16.90
CA LEU A 379 4.25 4.66 -16.26
C LEU A 379 3.15 5.47 -15.57
N SER A 380 2.24 4.75 -14.90
CA SER A 380 1.13 5.27 -14.09
C SER A 380 1.28 4.81 -12.63
N CYS A 381 0.63 5.48 -11.68
CA CYS A 381 0.34 4.87 -10.39
C CYS A 381 -0.60 3.67 -10.58
N PHE A 382 -0.39 2.60 -9.80
CA PHE A 382 -1.16 1.37 -9.86
C PHE A 382 -1.28 0.73 -8.47
N GLU A 383 -2.14 -0.28 -8.37
CA GLU A 383 -2.39 -1.09 -7.17
C GLU A 383 -2.33 -2.58 -7.55
N THR A 384 -1.81 -3.41 -6.64
CA THR A 384 -1.62 -4.85 -6.86
C THR A 384 -1.44 -5.59 -5.53
N ILE A 385 -1.33 -6.91 -5.56
CA ILE A 385 -0.90 -7.71 -4.40
C ILE A 385 0.31 -8.52 -4.83
N LYS A 386 1.49 -7.92 -4.69
CA LYS A 386 2.80 -8.51 -4.99
C LYS A 386 3.86 -7.83 -4.12
N ALA A 387 4.44 -8.57 -3.18
CA ALA A 387 5.58 -8.08 -2.39
C ALA A 387 6.81 -7.77 -3.29
N ALA A 388 7.62 -6.81 -2.85
CA ALA A 388 8.96 -6.59 -3.40
C ALA A 388 9.90 -7.77 -3.06
N ASP A 389 10.96 -7.95 -3.85
CA ASP A 389 12.07 -8.82 -3.47
C ASP A 389 12.85 -8.21 -2.29
N THR A 390 13.25 -9.03 -1.33
CA THR A 390 14.06 -8.61 -0.17
C THR A 390 15.57 -8.56 -0.47
N ASN A 391 16.00 -9.01 -1.65
CA ASN A 391 17.36 -8.87 -2.12
C ASN A 391 17.60 -7.50 -2.81
N ASP A 392 18.22 -6.58 -2.07
CA ASP A 392 18.59 -5.22 -2.53
C ASP A 392 19.55 -5.18 -3.75
N ASN A 393 20.12 -6.33 -4.12
CA ASN A 393 20.96 -6.50 -5.32
C ASN A 393 20.16 -6.98 -6.55
N ASN A 394 18.84 -7.19 -6.43
CA ASN A 394 17.99 -7.55 -7.56
C ASN A 394 17.57 -6.28 -8.33
N PRO A 395 18.00 -6.08 -9.60
CA PRO A 395 17.66 -4.89 -10.39
C PRO A 395 16.16 -4.74 -10.70
N ASN A 396 15.34 -5.73 -10.34
CA ASN A 396 13.91 -5.78 -10.58
C ASN A 396 13.09 -5.97 -9.28
N ALA A 397 13.68 -5.69 -8.11
CA ALA A 397 13.06 -5.97 -6.80
C ALA A 397 11.67 -5.32 -6.62
N GLY A 398 11.49 -4.09 -7.11
CA GLY A 398 10.24 -3.35 -7.06
C GLY A 398 9.32 -3.50 -8.28
N ASP A 399 9.70 -4.25 -9.31
CA ASP A 399 9.01 -4.24 -10.61
C ASP A 399 7.58 -4.76 -10.49
N GLY A 400 6.59 -3.85 -10.62
CA GLY A 400 5.17 -4.22 -10.50
C GLY A 400 4.77 -4.69 -9.10
N ALA A 401 5.48 -4.27 -8.05
CA ALA A 401 5.19 -4.57 -6.65
C ALA A 401 4.25 -3.54 -5.99
N GLY A 402 3.51 -3.96 -4.96
CA GLY A 402 2.50 -3.18 -4.24
C GLY A 402 1.62 -4.09 -3.37
N ASP A 403 0.92 -3.53 -2.39
CA ASP A 403 0.12 -4.31 -1.43
C ASP A 403 -1.23 -3.64 -1.10
N ALA A 404 -2.11 -3.70 -2.09
CA ALA A 404 -3.53 -3.37 -2.01
C ALA A 404 -4.25 -4.09 -0.86
N PHE A 405 -3.76 -5.26 -0.42
CA PHE A 405 -4.36 -5.98 0.70
C PHE A 405 -4.12 -5.24 2.01
N ALA A 406 -2.90 -4.80 2.30
CA ALA A 406 -2.63 -3.89 3.41
C ALA A 406 -3.41 -2.58 3.27
N ASP A 407 -3.42 -2.00 2.07
CA ASP A 407 -3.97 -0.67 1.80
C ASP A 407 -5.48 -0.59 1.98
N TYR A 408 -6.25 -1.49 1.34
CA TYR A 408 -7.71 -1.36 1.33
C TYR A 408 -8.53 -2.65 1.40
N GLN A 409 -7.94 -3.87 1.32
CA GLN A 409 -8.74 -5.11 1.40
C GLN A 409 -8.76 -5.77 2.79
N LYS A 410 -7.70 -5.61 3.58
CA LYS A 410 -7.54 -6.28 4.88
C LYS A 410 -8.63 -5.84 5.86
N GLY A 411 -9.43 -6.79 6.33
CA GLY A 411 -10.33 -6.53 7.46
C GLY A 411 -9.56 -6.23 8.76
N TYR A 412 -9.99 -5.17 9.44
CA TYR A 412 -9.64 -4.85 10.82
C TYR A 412 -10.74 -5.31 11.78
N THR A 413 -10.34 -5.90 12.90
CA THR A 413 -11.23 -6.24 14.02
C THR A 413 -11.22 -5.13 15.06
N ALA A 414 -12.28 -5.03 15.86
CA ALA A 414 -12.50 -4.00 16.88
C ALA A 414 -11.32 -3.74 17.85
N ASP A 415 -10.45 -4.73 18.08
CA ASP A 415 -9.26 -4.63 18.94
C ASP A 415 -8.05 -3.93 18.27
N ILE A 416 -8.01 -3.89 16.93
CA ILE A 416 -6.98 -3.21 16.14
C ILE A 416 -7.51 -2.00 15.34
N ALA A 417 -8.82 -1.80 15.29
CA ALA A 417 -9.44 -0.64 14.63
C ALA A 417 -9.27 0.67 15.41
N VAL A 418 -9.32 1.81 14.72
CA VAL A 418 -9.08 3.15 15.27
C VAL A 418 -10.27 3.70 16.04
N ASP A 419 -11.50 3.41 15.58
CA ASP A 419 -12.75 3.78 16.24
C ASP A 419 -13.32 2.69 17.17
N GLY A 420 -12.78 1.47 17.11
CA GLY A 420 -13.20 0.31 17.90
C GLY A 420 -14.26 -0.58 17.23
N THR A 421 -14.54 -0.39 15.93
CA THR A 421 -15.50 -1.18 15.15
C THR A 421 -14.76 -2.21 14.28
N THR A 422 -15.36 -3.39 14.07
CA THR A 422 -14.86 -4.35 13.07
C THR A 422 -15.32 -3.94 11.66
N ASP A 423 -14.41 -3.93 10.68
CA ASP A 423 -14.73 -3.68 9.27
C ASP A 423 -15.83 -4.64 8.77
N ALA A 424 -16.83 -4.10 8.05
CA ALA A 424 -17.82 -4.92 7.36
C ALA A 424 -17.22 -5.53 6.09
N TRP A 425 -17.48 -6.82 5.84
CA TRP A 425 -16.95 -7.54 4.67
C TRP A 425 -17.26 -6.87 3.33
N THR A 426 -18.46 -6.28 3.21
CA THR A 426 -19.00 -5.69 1.97
C THR A 426 -18.71 -4.19 1.80
N GLN A 427 -17.99 -3.55 2.73
CA GLN A 427 -17.70 -2.12 2.61
C GLN A 427 -16.60 -1.88 1.54
N PRO A 428 -16.72 -0.88 0.65
CA PRO A 428 -15.78 -0.67 -0.47
C PRO A 428 -14.38 -0.18 -0.06
N LEU A 429 -14.14 0.08 1.22
CA LEU A 429 -12.82 0.44 1.76
C LEU A 429 -12.61 -0.24 3.12
N LYS A 430 -11.73 -1.24 3.19
CA LYS A 430 -11.19 -1.81 4.44
C LYS A 430 -9.74 -1.31 4.59
N GLY A 431 -8.87 -2.08 5.25
CA GLY A 431 -7.42 -1.87 5.22
C GLY A 431 -6.96 -0.59 5.90
N ASN A 432 -5.70 -0.24 5.65
CA ASN A 432 -5.06 0.95 6.20
C ASN A 432 -5.83 2.22 5.81
N PHE A 433 -6.30 2.35 4.56
CA PHE A 433 -6.99 3.54 4.08
C PHE A 433 -8.32 3.80 4.82
N ASN A 434 -9.07 2.75 5.20
CA ASN A 434 -10.25 2.89 6.05
C ASN A 434 -9.89 3.42 7.44
N GLN A 435 -8.88 2.79 8.05
CA GLN A 435 -8.39 3.11 9.38
C GLN A 435 -7.75 4.51 9.45
N LEU A 436 -7.15 4.99 8.35
CA LEU A 436 -6.61 6.34 8.23
C LEU A 436 -7.71 7.42 8.11
N ARG A 437 -8.87 7.12 7.48
CA ARG A 437 -10.05 8.01 7.55
C ARG A 437 -10.56 8.13 8.98
N GLU A 438 -10.64 7.03 9.72
CA GLU A 438 -11.03 7.02 11.14
C GLU A 438 -10.01 7.74 12.02
N LEU A 439 -8.71 7.64 11.72
CA LEU A 439 -7.66 8.40 12.39
C LEU A 439 -7.83 9.91 12.18
N LYS A 440 -8.19 10.35 10.98
CA LYS A 440 -8.53 11.75 10.68
C LYS A 440 -9.85 12.20 11.32
N ALA A 441 -10.82 11.29 11.53
CA ALA A 441 -12.03 11.59 12.31
C ALA A 441 -11.70 11.84 13.80
N LYS A 442 -10.69 11.15 14.34
CA LYS A 442 -10.21 11.24 15.72
C LYS A 442 -9.23 12.40 15.96
N TYR A 443 -8.40 12.71 14.96
CA TYR A 443 -7.37 13.76 14.98
C TYR A 443 -7.49 14.68 13.76
N PRO A 444 -8.47 15.60 13.74
CA PRO A 444 -8.83 16.35 12.51
C PRO A 444 -7.78 17.34 11.99
N ASN A 445 -6.74 17.64 12.78
CA ASN A 445 -5.60 18.44 12.32
C ASN A 445 -4.54 17.61 11.56
N LEU A 446 -4.58 16.27 11.64
CA LEU A 446 -3.65 15.38 10.97
C LEU A 446 -3.97 15.32 9.46
N LYS A 447 -2.97 15.62 8.64
CA LYS A 447 -3.01 15.41 7.18
C LYS A 447 -2.31 14.12 6.80
N ILE A 448 -2.68 13.54 5.67
CA ILE A 448 -2.03 12.32 5.15
C ILE A 448 -1.60 12.50 3.70
N THR A 449 -0.32 12.36 3.39
CA THR A 449 0.17 12.28 2.00
C THR A 449 0.41 10.83 1.60
N MET A 450 0.14 10.48 0.33
CA MET A 450 0.61 9.23 -0.25
C MET A 450 1.99 9.46 -0.86
N SER A 451 3.02 8.71 -0.44
CA SER A 451 4.34 8.77 -1.05
C SER A 451 4.47 7.81 -2.21
N LEU A 452 4.87 8.34 -3.36
CA LEU A 452 5.24 7.58 -4.53
C LEU A 452 6.75 7.34 -4.50
N GLY A 453 7.18 6.08 -4.56
CA GLY A 453 8.59 5.70 -4.65
C GLY A 453 9.18 5.18 -3.34
N GLY A 454 10.24 5.83 -2.87
CA GLY A 454 11.21 5.25 -1.94
C GLY A 454 12.20 4.33 -2.68
N TRP A 455 13.26 3.93 -1.98
CA TRP A 455 14.41 3.15 -2.45
C TRP A 455 14.08 2.15 -3.58
N THR A 456 13.32 1.11 -3.25
CA THR A 456 13.05 -0.04 -4.13
C THR A 456 12.04 0.23 -5.26
N TYR A 457 11.18 1.25 -5.13
CA TYR A 457 10.15 1.58 -6.13
C TYR A 457 10.53 2.77 -7.03
N SER A 458 11.69 3.39 -6.81
CA SER A 458 12.14 4.57 -7.56
C SER A 458 12.53 4.33 -9.03
N LYS A 459 12.57 3.07 -9.48
CA LYS A 459 13.17 2.66 -10.76
C LYS A 459 12.61 3.37 -11.99
N TYR A 460 11.29 3.52 -12.10
CA TYR A 460 10.61 4.02 -13.31
C TYR A 460 10.33 5.53 -13.31
N PHE A 461 10.87 6.28 -12.34
CA PHE A 461 10.72 7.73 -12.32
C PHE A 461 11.37 8.42 -13.52
N SER A 462 12.56 7.98 -13.97
CA SER A 462 13.23 8.62 -15.10
C SER A 462 12.38 8.51 -16.38
N ASP A 463 11.83 7.33 -16.68
CA ASP A 463 10.94 7.10 -17.82
C ASP A 463 9.65 7.91 -17.71
N ALA A 464 9.00 7.89 -16.54
CA ALA A 464 7.75 8.61 -16.30
C ALA A 464 7.94 10.14 -16.29
N ALA A 465 9.13 10.62 -15.91
CA ALA A 465 9.47 12.03 -15.90
C ALA A 465 9.97 12.54 -17.27
N ALA A 466 10.43 11.65 -18.16
CA ALA A 466 11.18 11.99 -19.38
C ALA A 466 10.48 12.96 -20.34
N THR A 467 9.15 12.91 -20.45
CA THR A 467 8.38 13.69 -21.43
C THR A 467 7.18 14.41 -20.81
N ASP A 468 6.70 15.45 -21.47
CA ASP A 468 5.48 16.17 -21.04
C ASP A 468 4.26 15.24 -20.95
N ALA A 469 4.11 14.34 -21.94
CA ALA A 469 3.02 13.37 -21.98
C ALA A 469 3.13 12.28 -20.90
N SER A 470 4.34 11.76 -20.62
CA SER A 470 4.56 10.76 -19.57
C SER A 470 4.34 11.36 -18.17
N ARG A 471 4.85 12.58 -17.91
CA ARG A 471 4.57 13.30 -16.66
C ARG A 471 3.08 13.51 -16.43
N LYS A 472 2.36 14.00 -17.44
CA LYS A 472 0.91 14.20 -17.37
C LYS A 472 0.15 12.91 -17.13
N LYS A 473 0.57 11.79 -17.73
CA LYS A 473 0.00 10.46 -17.50
C LYS A 473 0.22 10.00 -16.06
N LEU A 474 1.46 10.03 -15.56
CA LEU A 474 1.78 9.66 -14.19
C LEU A 474 0.95 10.49 -13.20
N VAL A 475 1.08 11.82 -13.25
CA VAL A 475 0.41 12.74 -12.32
C VAL A 475 -1.11 12.53 -12.33
N SER A 476 -1.74 12.47 -13.50
CA SER A 476 -3.19 12.32 -13.58
C SER A 476 -3.68 10.97 -13.05
N SER A 477 -2.93 9.89 -13.25
CA SER A 477 -3.25 8.57 -12.68
C SER A 477 -3.14 8.53 -11.16
N CYS A 478 -2.07 9.10 -10.58
CA CYS A 478 -1.88 9.17 -9.13
C CYS A 478 -2.94 10.05 -8.44
N LEU A 479 -3.36 11.15 -9.10
CA LEU A 479 -4.46 11.99 -8.62
C LEU A 479 -5.82 11.30 -8.73
N ASP A 480 -6.06 10.50 -9.77
CA ASP A 480 -7.31 9.72 -9.89
C ASP A 480 -7.42 8.66 -8.79
N MET A 481 -6.33 7.90 -8.60
CA MET A 481 -6.25 6.82 -7.62
C MET A 481 -6.32 7.31 -6.18
N PHE A 482 -5.40 8.19 -5.75
CA PHE A 482 -5.24 8.54 -4.34
C PHE A 482 -5.97 9.82 -3.92
N ILE A 483 -6.08 10.82 -4.81
CA ILE A 483 -6.68 12.12 -4.46
C ILE A 483 -8.20 12.15 -4.71
N LYS A 484 -8.67 11.58 -5.82
CA LYS A 484 -10.11 11.34 -6.07
C LYS A 484 -10.59 10.03 -5.42
N GLY A 485 -9.68 9.10 -5.12
CA GLY A 485 -9.99 7.86 -4.40
C GLY A 485 -10.54 6.73 -5.27
N ASN A 486 -10.25 6.74 -6.58
CA ASN A 486 -10.69 5.71 -7.53
C ASN A 486 -9.75 4.50 -7.48
N LEU A 487 -10.02 3.56 -6.59
CA LEU A 487 -9.22 2.35 -6.42
C LEU A 487 -9.73 1.22 -7.35
N PRO A 488 -8.85 0.36 -7.90
CA PRO A 488 -9.28 -0.82 -8.62
C PRO A 488 -9.80 -1.91 -7.65
N SER A 489 -10.74 -2.75 -8.10
CA SER A 489 -10.96 -4.05 -7.44
C SER A 489 -9.85 -5.00 -7.91
N ILE A 490 -9.20 -5.66 -6.94
CA ILE A 490 -8.05 -6.53 -7.16
C ILE A 490 -8.39 -7.93 -6.64
N GLN A 491 -8.10 -8.97 -7.43
CA GLN A 491 -8.38 -10.38 -7.12
C GLN A 491 -9.85 -10.72 -6.77
N GLY A 492 -10.80 -9.83 -7.09
CA GLY A 492 -12.23 -10.05 -6.86
C GLY A 492 -12.72 -9.75 -5.44
N ASP A 493 -11.92 -9.11 -4.58
CA ASP A 493 -12.42 -8.56 -3.31
C ASP A 493 -13.45 -7.44 -3.59
N ALA A 494 -14.42 -7.32 -2.69
CA ALA A 494 -15.53 -6.35 -2.79
C ALA A 494 -15.09 -4.88 -2.61
N THR A 495 -13.82 -4.62 -2.27
CA THR A 495 -13.27 -3.27 -2.11
C THR A 495 -12.77 -2.65 -3.41
N GLY A 496 -12.61 -1.33 -3.33
CA GLY A 496 -12.28 -0.45 -4.45
C GLY A 496 -13.52 0.20 -5.06
N GLY A 497 -13.40 0.64 -6.30
CA GLY A 497 -14.42 1.39 -7.02
C GLY A 497 -14.27 2.91 -6.93
N ALA A 498 -15.17 3.61 -7.63
CA ALA A 498 -15.13 5.05 -7.77
C ALA A 498 -15.31 5.79 -6.42
N ALA A 499 -14.39 6.70 -6.14
CA ALA A 499 -14.33 7.51 -4.93
C ALA A 499 -14.30 6.72 -3.59
N ALA A 500 -13.94 5.44 -3.58
CA ALA A 500 -13.88 4.60 -2.38
C ALA A 500 -12.98 5.19 -1.28
N ALA A 501 -11.78 5.68 -1.66
CA ALA A 501 -10.82 6.33 -0.76
C ALA A 501 -10.90 7.87 -0.77
N MET A 502 -11.96 8.47 -1.32
CA MET A 502 -12.03 9.94 -1.45
C MET A 502 -11.95 10.61 -0.08
N GLY A 503 -11.01 11.54 0.07
CA GLY A 503 -10.79 12.28 1.33
C GLY A 503 -9.85 11.60 2.33
N VAL A 504 -9.37 10.37 2.07
CA VAL A 504 -8.29 9.75 2.88
C VAL A 504 -7.04 10.62 2.78
N PHE A 505 -6.60 10.93 1.55
CA PHE A 505 -5.36 11.69 1.31
C PHE A 505 -5.58 13.21 1.16
N ASP A 506 -4.60 13.96 1.68
CA ASP A 506 -4.46 15.42 1.66
C ASP A 506 -3.42 15.89 0.64
N GLY A 507 -2.70 14.99 -0.03
CA GLY A 507 -1.68 15.34 -1.01
C GLY A 507 -0.83 14.14 -1.45
N ILE A 508 0.19 14.44 -2.25
CA ILE A 508 1.18 13.48 -2.74
C ILE A 508 2.57 13.88 -2.23
N ASP A 509 3.35 12.88 -1.82
CA ASP A 509 4.78 12.97 -1.55
C ASP A 509 5.56 12.28 -2.67
N ILE A 510 6.70 12.84 -3.09
CA ILE A 510 7.53 12.29 -4.17
C ILE A 510 8.89 11.89 -3.60
N ASP A 511 9.13 10.59 -3.52
CA ASP A 511 10.35 10.00 -2.99
C ASP A 511 11.10 9.29 -4.12
N TRP A 512 11.85 10.05 -4.92
CA TRP A 512 12.67 9.51 -6.01
C TRP A 512 14.11 9.39 -5.53
N GLU A 513 14.60 8.15 -5.48
CA GLU A 513 15.96 7.78 -5.08
C GLU A 513 16.80 7.25 -6.27
N TYR A 514 17.53 8.08 -7.04
CA TYR A 514 17.59 9.56 -7.03
C TYR A 514 17.63 10.11 -8.47
N PRO A 515 17.11 11.32 -8.74
CA PRO A 515 17.20 11.97 -10.05
C PRO A 515 18.63 12.03 -10.59
N ALA A 516 18.82 11.59 -11.84
CA ALA A 516 20.08 11.60 -12.60
C ALA A 516 21.24 10.79 -11.97
N SER A 517 20.99 9.99 -10.92
CA SER A 517 22.05 9.31 -10.18
C SER A 517 22.04 7.80 -10.37
N ALA A 518 23.21 7.23 -10.62
CA ALA A 518 23.44 5.78 -10.53
C ALA A 518 23.47 5.25 -9.08
N GLY A 519 23.45 6.14 -8.08
CA GLY A 519 23.61 5.80 -6.66
C GLY A 519 22.31 5.70 -5.87
N GLY A 520 21.24 5.20 -6.49
CA GLY A 520 20.02 4.73 -5.81
C GLY A 520 19.99 3.19 -5.74
N HIS A 521 18.81 2.60 -5.52
CA HIS A 521 18.62 1.14 -5.54
C HIS A 521 19.08 0.50 -6.87
N THR A 522 19.54 -0.75 -6.78
CA THR A 522 20.05 -1.52 -7.91
C THR A 522 19.05 -1.55 -9.08
N GLY A 523 19.51 -1.22 -10.29
CA GLY A 523 18.67 -1.27 -11.50
C GLY A 523 17.71 -0.09 -11.69
N ASN A 524 17.71 0.92 -10.81
CA ASN A 524 16.94 2.15 -11.03
C ASN A 524 17.37 2.84 -12.34
N HIS A 525 16.41 3.32 -13.14
CA HIS A 525 16.72 4.05 -14.36
C HIS A 525 17.07 5.51 -14.03
N TYR A 526 18.08 6.05 -14.71
CA TYR A 526 18.52 7.44 -14.52
C TYR A 526 19.07 8.02 -15.83
N ALA A 527 18.90 9.33 -16.01
CA ALA A 527 19.44 10.09 -17.13
C ALA A 527 19.85 11.51 -16.68
N ALA A 528 20.85 12.10 -17.33
CA ALA A 528 21.27 13.49 -17.05
C ALA A 528 20.15 14.54 -17.27
N ALA A 529 19.07 14.18 -17.98
CA ALA A 529 17.88 15.02 -18.13
C ALA A 529 17.01 15.08 -16.86
N ASP A 530 17.16 14.13 -15.93
CA ASP A 530 16.31 14.02 -14.73
C ASP A 530 16.40 15.23 -13.81
N THR A 531 17.57 15.89 -13.75
CA THR A 531 17.77 17.18 -13.05
C THR A 531 16.76 18.26 -13.49
N ALA A 532 16.32 18.23 -14.75
CA ALA A 532 15.26 19.10 -15.26
C ALA A 532 13.88 18.43 -15.21
N ASN A 533 13.80 17.12 -15.50
CA ASN A 533 12.53 16.39 -15.52
C ASN A 533 11.89 16.28 -14.13
N TYR A 534 12.68 16.18 -13.06
CA TYR A 534 12.19 16.19 -11.67
C TYR A 534 11.52 17.53 -11.33
N THR A 535 12.16 18.66 -11.65
CA THR A 535 11.55 19.99 -11.51
C THR A 535 10.26 20.11 -12.33
N ALA A 536 10.24 19.56 -13.55
CA ALA A 536 9.05 19.56 -14.40
C ALA A 536 7.94 18.62 -13.89
N LEU A 537 8.28 17.52 -13.22
CA LEU A 537 7.34 16.59 -12.60
C LEU A 537 6.69 17.21 -11.35
N LEU A 538 7.48 17.86 -10.50
CA LEU A 538 6.96 18.63 -9.36
C LEU A 538 6.07 19.79 -9.81
N ALA A 539 6.42 20.46 -10.91
CA ALA A 539 5.57 21.49 -11.51
C ALA A 539 4.23 20.92 -12.01
N GLU A 540 4.25 19.76 -12.68
CA GLU A 540 3.03 19.13 -13.20
C GLU A 540 2.12 18.60 -12.07
N PHE A 541 2.69 17.99 -11.02
CA PHE A 541 1.95 17.64 -9.80
C PHE A 541 1.28 18.87 -9.18
N ARG A 542 2.03 19.98 -9.00
CA ARG A 542 1.48 21.23 -8.44
C ARG A 542 0.33 21.76 -9.27
N ASN A 543 0.50 21.82 -10.60
CA ASN A 543 -0.52 22.29 -11.54
C ASN A 543 -1.82 21.50 -11.42
N GLN A 544 -1.76 20.15 -11.45
CA GLN A 544 -2.98 19.33 -11.40
C GLN A 544 -3.61 19.30 -9.98
N LEU A 545 -2.79 19.31 -8.92
CA LEU A 545 -3.28 19.37 -7.53
C LEU A 545 -3.98 20.70 -7.23
N ASP A 546 -3.48 21.83 -7.75
CA ASP A 546 -4.15 23.13 -7.60
C ASP A 546 -5.38 23.27 -8.49
N ALA A 547 -5.35 22.73 -9.72
CA ALA A 547 -6.52 22.72 -10.61
C ALA A 547 -7.67 21.89 -10.04
N TYR A 548 -7.40 20.70 -9.50
CA TYR A 548 -8.41 19.89 -8.82
C TYR A 548 -8.81 20.48 -7.46
N GLY A 549 -7.85 21.00 -6.68
CA GLY A 549 -8.11 21.68 -5.41
C GLY A 549 -9.11 22.83 -5.55
N GLN A 550 -9.02 23.61 -6.63
CA GLN A 550 -9.96 24.70 -6.93
C GLN A 550 -11.40 24.21 -7.17
N THR A 551 -11.63 23.03 -7.76
CA THR A 551 -13.00 22.54 -8.01
C THR A 551 -13.68 21.98 -6.77
N VAL A 552 -12.91 21.44 -5.81
CA VAL A 552 -13.42 20.88 -4.54
C VAL A 552 -13.27 21.82 -3.34
N GLY A 553 -12.68 23.01 -3.53
CA GLY A 553 -12.44 24.00 -2.48
C GLY A 553 -11.40 23.55 -1.45
N LYS A 554 -10.30 22.93 -1.88
CA LYS A 554 -9.18 22.47 -1.04
C LYS A 554 -7.84 22.98 -1.55
N LYS A 555 -6.83 22.98 -0.68
CA LYS A 555 -5.41 23.03 -1.07
C LYS A 555 -4.73 21.73 -0.68
N TYR A 556 -4.50 20.87 -1.67
CA TYR A 556 -3.73 19.64 -1.50
C TYR A 556 -2.23 19.93 -1.32
N LEU A 557 -1.56 19.12 -0.50
CA LEU A 557 -0.12 19.16 -0.32
C LEU A 557 0.62 18.56 -1.53
N LEU A 558 1.77 19.13 -1.87
CA LEU A 558 2.79 18.46 -2.65
C LEU A 558 4.09 18.47 -1.84
N THR A 559 4.64 17.31 -1.53
CA THR A 559 5.87 17.18 -0.74
C THR A 559 6.86 16.28 -1.47
N ALA A 560 8.09 16.20 -0.97
CA ALA A 560 9.08 15.27 -1.48
C ALA A 560 10.06 14.86 -0.39
N ALA A 561 10.53 13.61 -0.43
CA ALA A 561 11.80 13.25 0.17
C ALA A 561 12.96 13.82 -0.68
N LEU A 562 14.02 14.24 0.00
CA LEU A 562 15.14 14.96 -0.60
C LEU A 562 16.46 14.37 -0.08
N PRO A 563 17.43 14.01 -0.95
CA PRO A 563 18.69 13.40 -0.54
C PRO A 563 19.57 14.37 0.24
N SER A 564 20.42 13.84 1.13
CA SER A 564 21.34 14.62 1.98
C SER A 564 22.78 14.69 1.45
N GLY A 565 23.22 13.72 0.63
CA GLY A 565 24.58 13.70 0.07
C GLY A 565 24.81 14.78 -0.99
N GLN A 566 25.91 15.53 -0.91
CA GLN A 566 26.23 16.62 -1.84
C GLN A 566 26.29 16.14 -3.30
N ASP A 567 26.74 14.91 -3.53
CA ASP A 567 26.78 14.25 -4.84
C ASP A 567 25.38 14.07 -5.47
N LYS A 568 24.35 13.85 -4.63
CA LYS A 568 22.94 13.79 -5.05
C LYS A 568 22.30 15.18 -5.14
N ILE A 569 22.57 16.06 -4.17
CA ILE A 569 22.03 17.43 -4.15
C ILE A 569 22.50 18.23 -5.37
N ALA A 570 23.72 17.99 -5.87
CA ALA A 570 24.26 18.57 -7.11
C ALA A 570 23.43 18.26 -8.36
N LEU A 571 22.64 17.18 -8.33
CA LEU A 571 21.76 16.74 -9.42
C LEU A 571 20.35 17.35 -9.33
N LEU A 572 20.09 18.23 -8.35
CA LEU A 572 18.79 18.89 -8.13
C LEU A 572 18.85 20.40 -8.39
N GLN A 573 17.81 20.93 -9.04
CA GLN A 573 17.59 22.38 -9.19
C GLN A 573 17.04 22.99 -7.89
N THR A 574 17.91 23.05 -6.87
CA THR A 574 17.62 23.50 -5.50
C THR A 574 16.95 24.88 -5.42
N ASP A 575 17.25 25.79 -6.35
CA ASP A 575 16.66 27.13 -6.46
C ASP A 575 15.29 27.16 -7.18
N GLN A 576 14.81 26.01 -7.66
CA GLN A 576 13.56 25.87 -8.43
C GLN A 576 12.53 24.99 -7.70
N ILE A 577 12.93 23.80 -7.22
CA ILE A 577 12.00 22.78 -6.71
C ILE A 577 11.14 23.27 -5.52
N GLY A 578 11.72 24.08 -4.63
CA GLY A 578 11.03 24.67 -3.47
C GLY A 578 9.91 25.67 -3.81
N LYS A 579 9.70 25.99 -5.10
CA LYS A 579 8.54 26.78 -5.58
C LYS A 579 7.27 25.94 -5.63
N TYR A 580 7.39 24.68 -6.05
CA TYR A 580 6.26 23.76 -6.26
C TYR A 580 5.91 22.97 -5.00
N LEU A 581 6.91 22.52 -4.25
CA LEU A 581 6.72 21.83 -2.97
C LEU A 581 6.06 22.75 -1.95
N ASP A 582 5.15 22.22 -1.13
CA ASP A 582 4.74 22.83 0.13
C ASP A 582 5.86 22.73 1.16
N TYR A 583 6.51 21.57 1.25
CA TYR A 583 7.77 21.35 1.98
C TYR A 583 8.56 20.17 1.40
N GLY A 584 9.84 20.05 1.76
CA GLY A 584 10.73 18.95 1.39
C GLY A 584 11.44 18.35 2.60
N ASN A 585 11.35 17.02 2.72
CA ASN A 585 11.88 16.18 3.79
C ASN A 585 13.33 15.78 3.48
N VAL A 586 14.33 16.44 4.07
CA VAL A 586 15.74 16.07 3.84
C VAL A 586 16.10 14.82 4.62
N MET A 587 16.45 13.75 3.92
CA MET A 587 16.86 12.45 4.47
C MET A 587 18.25 12.53 5.09
N SER A 588 18.36 13.27 6.19
CA SER A 588 19.59 13.59 6.93
C SER A 588 20.05 12.47 7.86
N TYR A 589 20.03 11.25 7.33
CA TYR A 589 20.44 9.99 7.92
C TYR A 589 21.11 9.15 6.83
N ASP A 590 21.36 7.85 7.07
CA ASP A 590 21.92 6.91 6.09
C ASP A 590 23.29 7.30 5.50
N MET A 591 24.06 8.14 6.20
CA MET A 591 25.38 8.60 5.74
C MET A 591 26.45 7.51 5.83
N HIS A 592 26.26 6.53 6.71
CA HIS A 592 27.11 5.34 6.89
C HIS A 592 26.31 4.14 7.38
N GLY A 593 26.75 2.92 7.06
CA GLY A 593 25.98 1.71 7.36
C GLY A 593 26.59 0.40 6.89
N ALA A 594 25.75 -0.64 6.76
CA ALA A 594 26.16 -2.01 6.47
C ALA A 594 26.98 -2.21 5.18
N TRP A 595 26.91 -1.27 4.23
CA TRP A 595 27.74 -1.23 3.02
C TRP A 595 29.22 -0.98 3.32
N ASP A 596 29.55 -0.28 4.42
CA ASP A 596 30.89 -0.16 4.99
C ASP A 596 31.22 -1.48 5.73
N ALA A 597 31.23 -2.60 5.00
CA ALA A 597 31.00 -3.94 5.56
C ALA A 597 32.00 -4.38 6.64
N THR A 598 33.27 -3.99 6.51
CA THR A 598 34.34 -4.24 7.51
C THR A 598 34.67 -2.99 8.34
N GLY A 599 33.79 -1.99 8.32
CA GLY A 599 34.07 -0.64 8.80
C GLY A 599 35.07 0.12 7.90
N PRO A 600 35.63 1.24 8.40
CA PRO A 600 35.51 1.72 9.77
C PRO A 600 34.07 2.09 10.14
N THR A 601 33.64 1.71 11.34
CA THR A 601 32.34 2.09 11.92
C THR A 601 32.22 3.60 12.02
N ASN A 602 31.04 4.13 11.72
CA ASN A 602 30.84 5.58 11.67
C ASN A 602 29.44 5.96 12.16
N LEU A 603 29.13 7.26 12.14
CA LEU A 603 27.81 7.81 12.45
C LEU A 603 26.94 7.84 11.19
N GLN A 604 25.67 7.43 11.27
CA GLN A 604 24.74 7.53 10.13
C GLN A 604 24.12 8.92 9.97
N ASP A 605 24.12 9.71 11.04
CA ASP A 605 23.48 11.01 11.18
C ASP A 605 24.37 12.04 11.94
N PRO A 606 25.67 12.21 11.58
CA PRO A 606 26.53 13.22 12.21
C PRO A 606 25.97 14.63 11.92
N LEU A 607 25.55 15.35 12.96
CA LEU A 607 25.00 16.70 12.78
C LEU A 607 26.08 17.68 12.31
N TYR A 608 27.27 17.57 12.88
CA TYR A 608 28.48 18.27 12.46
C TYR A 608 29.62 17.30 12.12
N ASP A 609 30.65 17.83 11.46
CA ASP A 609 31.84 17.08 11.04
C ASP A 609 32.76 16.72 12.24
N SER A 610 33.57 15.69 12.09
CA SER A 610 34.50 15.19 13.10
C SER A 610 35.93 15.16 12.57
N PRO A 611 36.91 15.75 13.27
CA PRO A 611 38.32 15.68 12.88
C PRO A 611 38.90 14.25 12.99
N ASN A 612 38.16 13.32 13.60
CA ASN A 612 38.53 11.92 13.76
C ASN A 612 37.77 10.98 12.80
N ASP A 613 36.83 11.50 11.99
CA ASP A 613 36.11 10.66 11.02
C ASP A 613 37.10 10.14 9.95
N PRO A 614 37.22 8.81 9.77
CA PRO A 614 38.12 8.19 8.79
C PRO A 614 37.57 8.14 7.36
N SER A 615 36.33 8.58 7.10
CA SER A 615 35.73 8.61 5.76
C SER A 615 36.50 9.52 4.80
N ASN A 616 36.44 9.21 3.50
CA ASN A 616 36.96 10.13 2.48
C ASN A 616 35.97 11.30 2.27
N PRO A 617 36.46 12.54 2.05
CA PRO A 617 35.60 13.64 1.63
C PRO A 617 34.83 13.32 0.34
N VAL A 618 33.60 13.83 0.26
CA VAL A 618 32.73 13.72 -0.91
C VAL A 618 33.35 14.51 -2.05
N ALA A 619 33.64 13.83 -3.17
CA ALA A 619 34.21 14.46 -4.35
C ALA A 619 33.18 15.39 -5.03
N PRO A 620 33.61 16.46 -5.73
CA PRO A 620 34.98 16.92 -5.92
C PRO A 620 35.47 17.90 -4.82
N GLY A 621 34.69 18.13 -3.77
CA GLY A 621 35.03 19.04 -2.68
C GLY A 621 35.81 18.38 -1.54
N THR A 622 35.82 19.06 -0.38
CA THR A 622 36.52 18.63 0.84
C THR A 622 35.59 18.42 2.04
N GLN A 623 34.27 18.46 1.84
CA GLN A 623 33.28 18.20 2.88
C GLN A 623 32.96 16.71 2.97
N LYS A 624 32.43 16.30 4.12
CA LYS A 624 31.89 14.96 4.37
C LYS A 624 30.35 14.99 4.40
N TYR A 625 29.72 13.82 4.42
CA TYR A 625 28.28 13.74 4.70
C TYR A 625 28.02 14.12 6.16
N THR A 626 27.32 15.23 6.36
CA THR A 626 26.81 15.67 7.66
C THR A 626 25.48 16.37 7.47
N VAL A 627 24.65 16.41 8.50
CA VAL A 627 23.35 17.09 8.45
C VAL A 627 23.53 18.59 8.20
N ASP A 628 24.55 19.22 8.79
CA ASP A 628 24.83 20.64 8.55
C ASP A 628 25.30 20.92 7.12
N ASN A 629 26.14 20.06 6.53
CA ASN A 629 26.55 20.20 5.14
C ASN A 629 25.36 20.03 4.18
N ALA A 630 24.49 19.05 4.40
CA ALA A 630 23.28 18.83 3.62
C ALA A 630 22.35 20.04 3.66
N VAL A 631 22.02 20.54 4.86
CA VAL A 631 21.15 21.71 5.04
C VAL A 631 21.78 22.98 4.46
N ASN A 632 23.07 23.23 4.70
CA ASN A 632 23.75 24.38 4.12
C ASN A 632 23.76 24.33 2.58
N ALA A 633 23.90 23.15 1.98
CA ALA A 633 23.86 22.97 0.53
C ALA A 633 22.48 23.31 -0.07
N TYR A 634 21.37 22.92 0.58
CA TYR A 634 20.01 23.33 0.15
C TYR A 634 19.77 24.83 0.32
N LEU A 635 20.15 25.41 1.46
CA LEU A 635 19.84 26.82 1.77
C LEU A 635 20.76 27.80 1.03
N ASN A 636 22.07 27.62 1.16
CA ASN A 636 23.09 28.59 0.78
C ASN A 636 23.89 28.18 -0.47
N GLY A 637 23.79 26.90 -0.87
CA GLY A 637 24.60 26.32 -1.93
C GLY A 637 25.94 25.80 -1.42
N ALA A 638 26.62 25.04 -2.29
CA ALA A 638 27.98 24.56 -2.06
C ALA A 638 28.74 24.60 -3.40
N PRO A 639 29.37 25.74 -3.75
CA PRO A 639 29.92 25.97 -5.10
C PRO A 639 30.96 24.94 -5.57
N ALA A 640 31.72 24.33 -4.64
CA ALA A 640 32.66 23.25 -4.95
C ALA A 640 31.97 22.02 -5.58
N TYR A 641 30.69 21.78 -5.25
CA TYR A 641 29.87 20.69 -5.75
C TYR A 641 28.94 21.14 -6.90
N GLY A 642 29.02 22.39 -7.35
CA GLY A 642 28.07 22.99 -8.29
C GLY A 642 26.67 23.26 -7.70
N ILE A 643 26.44 22.98 -6.41
CA ILE A 643 25.14 23.14 -5.77
C ILE A 643 24.81 24.63 -5.61
N LYS A 644 23.69 25.06 -6.18
CA LYS A 644 23.26 26.47 -6.23
C LYS A 644 22.56 26.94 -4.94
N GLY A 645 21.89 26.05 -4.21
CA GLY A 645 21.13 26.39 -3.02
C GLY A 645 19.86 27.21 -3.33
N GLY A 646 19.45 28.05 -2.40
CA GLY A 646 18.25 28.89 -2.56
C GLY A 646 16.92 28.17 -2.28
N PHE A 647 16.95 26.96 -1.72
CA PHE A 647 15.74 26.30 -1.24
C PHE A 647 15.19 27.07 -0.02
N PRO A 648 13.88 27.40 0.06
CA PRO A 648 13.36 28.20 1.16
C PRO A 648 13.47 27.48 2.51
N ALA A 649 14.19 28.05 3.48
CA ALA A 649 14.39 27.43 4.81
C ALA A 649 13.07 27.02 5.48
N LYS A 650 12.06 27.89 5.42
CA LYS A 650 10.70 27.63 5.93
C LYS A 650 9.94 26.47 5.26
N LYS A 651 10.50 25.86 4.21
CA LYS A 651 9.99 24.66 3.53
C LYS A 651 10.91 23.45 3.68
N LEU A 652 12.12 23.61 4.20
CA LEU A 652 13.05 22.50 4.41
C LEU A 652 12.74 21.85 5.76
N VAL A 653 12.62 20.53 5.78
CA VAL A 653 12.18 19.74 6.95
C VAL A 653 13.26 18.71 7.27
N LEU A 654 13.72 18.68 8.51
CA LEU A 654 14.90 17.91 8.92
C LEU A 654 14.56 16.45 9.23
N GLY A 655 15.28 15.49 8.68
CA GLY A 655 15.03 14.06 8.91
C GLY A 655 15.72 13.52 10.16
N VAL A 656 15.02 12.67 10.91
CA VAL A 656 15.55 11.86 12.01
C VAL A 656 15.24 10.37 11.80
N PRO A 657 16.21 9.45 11.97
CA PRO A 657 15.97 8.02 11.86
C PRO A 657 15.43 7.48 13.19
N PHE A 658 14.33 6.73 13.16
CA PHE A 658 13.82 5.95 14.32
C PHE A 658 14.44 4.53 14.38
N TYR A 659 15.42 4.28 13.53
CA TYR A 659 16.22 3.05 13.44
C TYR A 659 17.70 3.39 13.58
N MET A 660 18.50 2.39 13.95
CA MET A 660 19.95 2.48 14.01
C MET A 660 20.60 1.59 12.97
N ARG A 661 21.69 2.08 12.36
CA ARG A 661 22.58 1.30 11.49
C ARG A 661 23.73 0.74 12.31
N GLY A 662 24.23 -0.47 12.00
CA GLY A 662 25.18 -1.12 12.89
C GLY A 662 26.02 -2.27 12.34
N TRP A 663 27.11 -2.53 13.07
CA TRP A 663 28.16 -3.50 12.76
C TRP A 663 28.44 -4.38 13.98
N THR A 664 29.10 -5.53 13.77
CA THR A 664 29.49 -6.45 14.86
C THR A 664 30.94 -6.91 14.75
N GLY A 665 31.46 -7.52 15.82
CA GLY A 665 32.89 -7.82 16.00
C GLY A 665 33.75 -6.56 16.16
N VAL A 666 33.12 -5.46 16.60
CA VAL A 666 33.73 -4.14 16.75
C VAL A 666 34.50 -4.08 18.08
N PRO A 667 35.82 -3.84 18.09
CA PRO A 667 36.57 -3.68 19.33
C PRO A 667 36.27 -2.30 19.95
N ALA A 668 36.39 -2.17 21.28
CA ALA A 668 36.02 -0.93 21.96
C ALA A 668 36.89 0.29 21.57
N GLY A 669 38.14 0.07 21.18
CA GLY A 669 39.10 1.15 20.88
C GLY A 669 39.25 2.13 22.04
N SER A 670 39.45 3.41 21.72
CA SER A 670 39.42 4.52 22.68
C SER A 670 38.05 5.23 22.76
N ASN A 671 37.12 4.91 21.87
CA ASN A 671 35.85 5.63 21.71
C ASN A 671 34.65 4.69 21.51
N TYR A 672 34.55 3.66 22.37
CA TYR A 672 33.41 2.74 22.47
C TYR A 672 32.90 2.22 21.11
N GLY A 673 33.83 1.68 20.33
CA GLY A 673 33.55 1.08 19.03
C GLY A 673 33.46 2.04 17.84
N LEU A 674 33.44 3.36 18.03
CA LEU A 674 33.37 4.33 16.92
C LEU A 674 34.72 4.49 16.21
N TYR A 675 34.70 4.59 14.87
CA TYR A 675 35.87 4.66 13.99
C TYR A 675 36.79 3.42 14.06
N GLN A 676 36.23 2.25 14.41
CA GLN A 676 36.96 0.99 14.54
C GLN A 676 36.62 0.03 13.38
N GLY A 677 37.49 -0.94 13.11
CA GLY A 677 37.16 -2.03 12.17
C GLY A 677 36.04 -2.94 12.69
N ALA A 678 35.32 -3.58 11.77
CA ALA A 678 34.25 -4.54 12.07
C ALA A 678 34.45 -5.86 11.33
N THR A 679 33.81 -6.94 11.80
CA THR A 679 33.82 -8.24 11.10
C THR A 679 32.66 -8.40 10.11
N GLY A 680 31.70 -7.47 10.11
CA GLY A 680 30.51 -7.51 9.27
C GLY A 680 29.41 -6.56 9.78
N PRO A 681 28.30 -6.42 9.03
CA PRO A 681 27.08 -5.84 9.56
C PRO A 681 26.58 -6.62 10.77
N ALA A 682 25.89 -5.96 11.69
CA ALA A 682 25.25 -6.64 12.82
C ALA A 682 24.13 -7.58 12.34
N ALA A 683 23.81 -8.62 13.12
CA ALA A 683 22.75 -9.56 12.75
C ALA A 683 21.39 -8.85 12.59
N ALA A 684 20.58 -9.31 11.62
CA ALA A 684 19.21 -8.83 11.44
C ALA A 684 18.38 -9.06 12.71
N GLN A 685 17.56 -8.07 13.08
CA GLN A 685 16.66 -8.18 14.23
C GLN A 685 15.29 -8.72 13.80
N GLY A 686 14.47 -9.16 14.77
CA GLY A 686 13.24 -9.91 14.49
C GLY A 686 12.14 -9.14 13.75
N THR A 687 12.15 -7.80 13.80
CA THR A 687 11.15 -6.93 13.19
C THR A 687 11.72 -5.89 12.22
N SER A 688 13.00 -5.51 12.33
CA SER A 688 13.71 -4.80 11.25
C SER A 688 14.07 -5.71 10.07
N GLN A 689 14.37 -6.99 10.35
CA GLN A 689 14.66 -8.08 9.42
C GLN A 689 15.84 -7.89 8.43
N THR A 690 16.47 -6.71 8.42
CA THR A 690 17.64 -6.38 7.60
C THR A 690 18.94 -6.42 8.42
N ALA A 691 20.00 -7.02 7.88
CA ALA A 691 21.31 -7.06 8.53
C ALA A 691 21.93 -5.65 8.63
N GLY A 692 22.47 -5.32 9.80
CA GLY A 692 23.01 -4.00 10.10
C GLY A 692 21.96 -2.91 10.27
N VAL A 693 20.67 -3.25 10.46
CA VAL A 693 19.59 -2.33 10.84
C VAL A 693 18.85 -2.87 12.06
N ALA A 694 18.60 -2.01 13.05
CA ALA A 694 17.75 -2.32 14.20
C ALA A 694 16.77 -1.16 14.45
N PHE A 695 15.51 -1.47 14.70
CA PHE A 695 14.53 -0.48 15.14
C PHE A 695 14.78 -0.07 16.59
N TRP A 696 14.48 1.18 16.94
CA TRP A 696 14.64 1.69 18.32
C TRP A 696 13.99 0.77 19.35
N LYS A 697 12.76 0.32 19.09
CA LYS A 697 12.02 -0.61 19.96
C LYS A 697 12.73 -1.93 20.23
N GLU A 698 13.57 -2.42 19.32
CA GLU A 698 14.29 -3.69 19.46
C GLU A 698 15.50 -3.51 20.39
N LEU A 699 16.25 -2.42 20.22
CA LEU A 699 17.33 -2.04 21.12
C LEU A 699 16.81 -1.65 22.52
N ALA A 700 15.62 -1.04 22.60
CA ALA A 700 14.95 -0.70 23.84
C ALA A 700 14.43 -1.95 24.58
N ALA A 701 13.79 -2.90 23.87
CA ALA A 701 13.38 -4.19 24.43
C ALA A 701 14.59 -5.04 24.89
N ALA A 702 15.74 -4.89 24.23
CA ALA A 702 17.01 -5.47 24.66
C ALA A 702 17.72 -4.69 25.78
N GLY A 703 17.14 -3.59 26.28
CA GLY A 703 17.67 -2.77 27.37
C GLY A 703 18.90 -1.89 27.01
N LYS A 704 19.27 -1.82 25.72
CA LYS A 704 20.53 -1.19 25.27
C LYS A 704 20.46 0.34 25.13
N THR A 705 19.26 0.91 25.09
CA THR A 705 18.99 2.35 24.87
C THR A 705 19.13 3.21 26.13
N THR A 706 19.65 2.67 27.24
CA THR A 706 19.88 3.41 28.49
C THR A 706 21.18 2.97 29.17
N GLY A 707 21.69 3.79 30.10
CA GLY A 707 22.86 3.42 30.90
C GLY A 707 24.18 3.46 30.12
N SER A 708 25.14 2.62 30.53
CA SER A 708 26.55 2.69 30.10
C SER A 708 26.83 2.22 28.67
N SER A 709 25.83 1.68 27.96
CA SER A 709 25.92 1.34 26.54
C SER A 709 25.60 2.50 25.61
N VAL A 710 25.02 3.60 26.11
CA VAL A 710 24.68 4.78 25.30
C VAL A 710 25.83 5.79 25.36
N HIS A 711 26.28 6.24 24.20
CA HIS A 711 27.38 7.17 24.03
C HIS A 711 26.95 8.40 23.22
N TRP A 712 27.67 9.49 23.43
CA TRP A 712 27.39 10.80 22.84
C TRP A 712 28.71 11.52 22.56
N ASP A 713 28.88 12.01 21.34
CA ASP A 713 29.97 12.93 21.00
C ASP A 713 29.44 14.37 20.93
N PRO A 714 29.92 15.31 21.77
CA PRO A 714 29.51 16.71 21.71
C PRO A 714 30.04 17.46 20.47
N THR A 715 30.99 16.88 19.73
CA THR A 715 31.59 17.48 18.52
C THR A 715 30.63 17.37 17.34
N THR A 716 30.31 16.13 16.93
CA THR A 716 29.29 15.82 15.92
C THR A 716 27.86 16.06 16.41
N GLN A 717 27.66 16.12 17.74
CA GLN A 717 26.35 16.12 18.41
C GLN A 717 25.49 14.89 18.07
N SER A 718 26.09 13.70 17.94
CA SER A 718 25.35 12.47 17.61
C SER A 718 25.60 11.35 18.62
N SER A 719 24.67 10.40 18.64
CA SER A 719 24.66 9.25 19.56
C SER A 719 24.96 7.93 18.87
N TRP A 720 25.51 7.01 19.64
CA TRP A 720 25.58 5.60 19.29
C TRP A 720 25.41 4.73 20.54
N ILE A 721 25.10 3.46 20.32
CA ILE A 721 24.99 2.43 21.33
C ILE A 721 26.09 1.40 21.07
N TYR A 722 26.84 1.03 22.10
CA TYR A 722 27.87 -0.01 22.05
C TYR A 722 27.64 -1.04 23.16
N ASP A 723 27.51 -2.31 22.78
CA ASP A 723 27.20 -3.42 23.71
C ASP A 723 28.42 -4.30 24.07
N GLY A 724 29.62 -3.85 23.69
CA GLY A 724 30.87 -4.60 23.89
C GLY A 724 31.30 -5.46 22.69
N THR A 725 30.46 -5.60 21.66
CA THR A 725 30.81 -6.27 20.39
C THR A 725 30.13 -5.66 19.15
N SER A 726 28.96 -5.04 19.32
CA SER A 726 28.22 -4.37 18.25
C SER A 726 28.10 -2.88 18.51
N LEU A 727 28.24 -2.08 17.44
CA LEU A 727 27.95 -0.65 17.45
C LEU A 727 26.67 -0.40 16.64
N TRP A 728 25.80 0.44 17.18
CA TRP A 728 24.56 0.92 16.55
C TRP A 728 24.53 2.46 16.59
N THR A 729 24.57 3.13 15.43
CA THR A 729 24.50 4.59 15.33
C THR A 729 23.10 5.05 14.98
N GLY A 730 22.66 6.17 15.56
CA GLY A 730 21.42 6.85 15.20
C GLY A 730 20.90 7.76 16.30
N ASP A 731 19.75 8.37 16.05
CA ASP A 731 19.15 9.36 16.92
C ASP A 731 18.51 8.78 18.20
N THR A 732 19.10 9.12 19.35
CA THR A 732 18.48 9.01 20.68
C THR A 732 17.61 10.24 20.98
N PRO A 733 16.75 10.24 22.02
CA PRO A 733 16.01 11.44 22.43
C PRO A 733 16.87 12.69 22.69
N GLN A 734 18.12 12.52 23.14
CA GLN A 734 19.10 13.61 23.27
C GLN A 734 19.53 14.17 21.90
N ALA A 735 19.78 13.28 20.95
CA ALA A 735 20.15 13.65 19.59
C ALA A 735 18.99 14.37 18.87
N ILE A 736 17.77 13.82 18.95
CA ILE A 736 16.53 14.44 18.44
C ILE A 736 16.32 15.85 19.02
N ALA A 737 16.58 16.06 20.31
CA ALA A 737 16.51 17.38 20.92
C ALA A 737 17.56 18.36 20.33
N ALA A 738 18.76 17.88 19.99
CA ALA A 738 19.74 18.66 19.24
C ALA A 738 19.29 18.94 17.80
N ARG A 739 18.66 17.98 17.10
CA ARG A 739 18.09 18.17 15.75
C ARG A 739 17.02 19.28 15.74
N GLY A 740 16.07 19.25 16.67
CA GLY A 740 15.04 20.29 16.78
C GLY A 740 15.62 21.67 17.15
N SER A 741 16.63 21.71 18.02
CA SER A 741 17.35 22.94 18.37
C SER A 741 18.09 23.53 17.15
N TYR A 742 18.74 22.68 16.36
CA TYR A 742 19.41 23.02 15.12
C TYR A 742 18.43 23.50 14.04
N ALA A 743 17.34 22.76 13.82
CA ALA A 743 16.29 23.12 12.86
C ALA A 743 15.69 24.50 13.20
N THR A 744 15.49 24.77 14.48
CA THR A 744 15.01 26.06 14.98
C THR A 744 16.03 27.18 14.72
N SER A 745 17.33 26.95 14.99
CA SER A 745 18.37 27.99 14.80
C SER A 745 18.65 28.32 13.33
N LYS A 746 18.51 27.34 12.42
CA LYS A 746 18.56 27.53 10.96
C LYS A 746 17.25 28.06 10.37
N GLY A 747 16.19 28.22 11.17
CA GLY A 747 14.90 28.75 10.74
C GLY A 747 14.11 27.81 9.82
N LEU A 748 14.33 26.49 9.93
CA LEU A 748 13.73 25.47 9.08
C LEU A 748 12.20 25.40 9.21
N GLY A 749 11.55 24.72 8.26
CA GLY A 749 10.10 24.51 8.24
C GLY A 749 9.62 23.51 9.30
N GLY A 750 10.44 22.54 9.67
CA GLY A 750 10.07 21.51 10.64
C GLY A 750 11.06 20.36 10.76
N ILE A 751 10.55 19.25 11.30
CA ILE A 751 11.25 17.98 11.52
C ILE A 751 10.36 16.80 11.08
N PHE A 752 10.94 15.73 10.55
CA PHE A 752 10.24 14.50 10.21
C PHE A 752 11.01 13.24 10.60
N ALA A 753 10.29 12.13 10.80
CA ALA A 753 10.88 10.83 11.11
C ALA A 753 10.64 9.76 10.01
N TYR A 754 11.63 8.89 9.83
CA TYR A 754 11.47 7.59 9.19
C TYR A 754 11.87 6.49 10.19
N SER A 755 11.02 5.55 10.59
CA SER A 755 9.59 5.36 10.31
C SER A 755 8.85 5.03 11.62
N LEU A 756 7.53 5.29 11.65
CA LEU A 756 6.73 5.25 12.89
C LEU A 756 6.69 3.87 13.56
N GLU A 757 6.75 2.79 12.78
CA GLU A 757 6.76 1.42 13.30
C GLU A 757 8.07 1.02 13.99
N ALA A 758 9.15 1.82 13.87
CA ALA A 758 10.42 1.56 14.53
C ALA A 758 10.49 2.05 15.99
N ASP A 759 9.62 3.00 16.37
CA ASP A 759 9.53 3.55 17.73
C ASP A 759 8.92 2.55 18.72
N ASP A 760 9.15 2.76 20.02
CA ASP A 760 8.70 1.86 21.07
C ASP A 760 7.22 2.09 21.46
N PRO A 761 6.58 1.16 22.22
CA PRO A 761 5.18 1.30 22.62
C PRO A 761 4.86 2.51 23.52
N SER A 762 5.87 3.21 24.04
CA SER A 762 5.73 4.50 24.74
C SER A 762 5.85 5.71 23.83
N GLY A 763 6.18 5.51 22.55
CA GLY A 763 6.41 6.59 21.58
C GLY A 763 7.61 7.46 21.95
N THR A 764 8.68 6.88 22.47
CA THR A 764 9.83 7.64 23.00
C THR A 764 10.42 8.61 21.98
N LEU A 765 10.61 8.18 20.73
CA LEU A 765 11.22 9.02 19.70
C LEU A 765 10.22 10.01 19.10
N VAL A 766 8.95 9.64 18.88
CA VAL A 766 7.92 10.57 18.39
C VAL A 766 7.59 11.66 19.42
N ASN A 767 7.58 11.36 20.70
CA ASN A 767 7.40 12.35 21.76
C ASN A 767 8.64 13.27 21.89
N ALA A 768 9.86 12.75 21.74
CA ALA A 768 11.06 13.57 21.66
C ALA A 768 11.04 14.51 20.44
N MET A 769 10.70 13.99 19.25
CA MET A 769 10.65 14.75 18.00
C MET A 769 9.60 15.86 18.05
N THR A 770 8.36 15.52 18.40
CA THR A 770 7.24 16.48 18.44
C THR A 770 7.41 17.54 19.53
N GLY A 771 8.19 17.25 20.58
CA GLY A 771 8.60 18.21 21.61
C GLY A 771 9.87 19.03 21.30
N SER A 772 10.64 18.67 20.27
CA SER A 772 11.98 19.25 19.99
C SER A 772 11.96 20.64 19.36
N MET A 773 10.92 20.98 18.61
CA MET A 773 10.69 22.31 18.02
C MET A 773 9.45 22.97 18.66
N LYS A 774 9.66 24.18 19.20
CA LYS A 774 8.68 24.94 20.01
C LYS A 774 8.57 26.38 19.48
#